data_AF-A0A5C8K312-F1
#
_entry.id   AF-A0A5C8K312-F1
#
_cell.length_a   1.000
_cell.length_b   1.000
_cell.length_c   1.000
_cell.angle_alpha   90.00
_cell.angle_beta   90.00
_cell.angle_gamma   90.00
#
_symmetry.space_group_name_H-M   'P 1'
#
loop_
_entity.id
_entity.type
_entity.pdbx_description
1 polymer ?
#
loop_
_entity_poly.entity_id
_entity_poly.type
_entity_poly.pdbx_seq_one_letter_code
_entity_poly.pdbx_strand_id
1 'polypeptide(L)'
;MKKPLQSIAAAGILKHYALQALLLLSLVVAGTGQVYGQSKLAIGGWQLHVPYQQGRAVAETPDKVYCATQSGLFFYDKEYDAIQTLSKVDGLREQRISSLRYDPETETLVIAYANTNIDLLRGNQIININDIFRKTITGEKAIRHILIHKKLAYLSCSFGVVVLDLVKHEIRDTYSNLGPSGEVFNVNAVAIHQDSIFISSNIGVRAARLSGTNLQDFNNWQNRNTGLAWAGITNTLQVFNGSLIAGTPMNGLFRWGGNAWAPLQLPVLHGLRSLRATAGYFIASADAGILLLNNAGQASVLTNQKYRQPREALVGADNMLWVADAANGLVRAAVSGADPVSFVPNGPYSSNSFKVYAANGAVYGLSGGYSESYLQSELYDGFYEYRNGEWNNYNVHLYPDPAVFPGGKDLVAAAYNPVTDKMYFGSFGNGLVEWNGLNKSVLYNGYNSTLVSANNPDDKTLYIRVTDLAVDREGVVWVTNRNHQPGQPSLHALHSDGRWEAFNMPGVPDASRFDLLLLDDYGNKWLSISRRVFNQTGLYVFNSETKERRHVSSGSGAGGLPDGFIYSMAKDQDGAIWIGTAAGVGVFYNTDPRTIFSNQTFDAYIPIINRRPLLDGQTVRSIAVDGANRKWMATDNGLWLFSPDGTESIHHFTSENSPLPSNKVLSVAVEHRTGEVFVATDAGMASYRAGATITEGSPDCATVFPNPVERNFSGLIGISGLPNNASVRITDVAGFLVYKTQATGGTVTWDGRSYNGKRVKAGVYLVMSSDRDGTQACISKIAVLE
;
A
#
# COMPACT_ATOMS: atom_id res chain seq x y z
N MET A 1 66.69 -39.33 -24.37
CA MET A 1 66.27 -40.06 -23.16
C MET A 1 66.68 -39.28 -21.92
N LYS A 2 65.72 -38.63 -21.25
CA LYS A 2 65.71 -38.30 -19.80
C LYS A 2 64.36 -37.63 -19.47
N LYS A 3 63.64 -38.22 -18.51
CA LYS A 3 62.64 -37.58 -17.60
C LYS A 3 63.37 -36.50 -16.73
N PRO A 4 62.70 -35.57 -15.99
CA PRO A 4 61.49 -35.83 -15.19
C PRO A 4 60.50 -34.65 -14.90
N LEU A 5 59.43 -35.01 -14.16
CA LEU A 5 58.67 -34.26 -13.13
C LEU A 5 57.99 -32.92 -13.46
N GLN A 6 56.64 -32.92 -13.44
CA GLN A 6 55.81 -32.08 -12.53
C GLN A 6 54.32 -32.42 -12.70
N SER A 7 53.73 -33.09 -11.70
CA SER A 7 52.28 -33.36 -11.60
C SER A 7 51.77 -32.90 -10.23
N ILE A 8 51.62 -31.58 -10.03
CA ILE A 8 51.01 -30.99 -8.82
C ILE A 8 49.97 -29.89 -9.12
N ALA A 9 49.80 -29.44 -10.37
CA ALA A 9 48.92 -28.29 -10.67
C ALA A 9 47.44 -28.63 -10.97
N ALA A 10 47.08 -29.88 -11.24
CA ALA A 10 45.72 -30.22 -11.72
C ALA A 10 44.71 -30.58 -10.61
N ALA A 11 45.16 -30.81 -9.36
CA ALA A 11 44.29 -31.21 -8.25
C ALA A 11 43.73 -30.03 -7.42
N GLY A 12 44.25 -28.81 -7.61
CA GLY A 12 43.82 -27.61 -6.88
C GLY A 12 42.62 -26.90 -7.50
N ILE A 13 42.47 -26.96 -8.82
CA ILE A 13 41.43 -26.20 -9.55
C ILE A 13 40.08 -26.95 -9.52
N LEU A 14 40.09 -28.29 -9.60
CA LEU A 14 38.88 -29.12 -9.45
C LEU A 14 38.30 -29.10 -8.03
N LYS A 15 39.12 -28.85 -6.99
CA LYS A 15 38.63 -28.71 -5.61
C LYS A 15 37.95 -27.36 -5.33
N HIS A 16 38.30 -26.30 -6.05
CA HIS A 16 37.65 -24.98 -5.89
C HIS A 16 36.25 -24.93 -6.54
N TYR A 17 36.10 -25.53 -7.73
CA TYR A 17 34.79 -25.64 -8.38
C TYR A 17 33.90 -26.69 -7.71
N ALA A 18 34.45 -27.77 -7.15
CA ALA A 18 33.68 -28.73 -6.36
C ALA A 18 33.22 -28.17 -5.01
N LEU A 19 34.00 -27.30 -4.35
CA LEU A 19 33.57 -26.62 -3.11
C LEU A 19 32.52 -25.54 -3.37
N GLN A 20 32.63 -24.78 -4.47
CA GLN A 20 31.59 -23.81 -4.87
C GLN A 20 30.31 -24.49 -5.36
N ALA A 21 30.42 -25.62 -6.06
CA ALA A 21 29.25 -26.43 -6.43
C ALA A 21 28.60 -27.13 -5.22
N LEU A 22 29.36 -27.57 -4.21
CA LEU A 22 28.80 -28.11 -2.97
C LEU A 22 28.14 -27.03 -2.09
N LEU A 23 28.66 -25.79 -2.07
CA LEU A 23 28.03 -24.65 -1.39
C LEU A 23 26.75 -24.16 -2.09
N LEU A 24 26.67 -24.31 -3.41
CA LEU A 24 25.45 -24.04 -4.20
C LEU A 24 24.44 -25.20 -4.14
N LEU A 25 24.87 -26.46 -4.01
CA LEU A 25 23.97 -27.60 -3.86
C LEU A 25 23.41 -27.76 -2.43
N SER A 26 24.10 -27.26 -1.39
CA SER A 26 23.56 -27.23 -0.03
C SER A 26 22.43 -26.20 0.17
N LEU A 27 22.18 -25.34 -0.81
CA LEU A 27 21.05 -24.41 -0.85
C LEU A 27 19.83 -24.94 -1.62
N VAL A 28 19.93 -26.12 -2.25
CA VAL A 28 18.86 -26.68 -3.12
C VAL A 28 18.22 -27.96 -2.57
N VAL A 29 18.66 -28.48 -1.43
CA VAL A 29 17.84 -29.43 -0.65
C VAL A 29 17.05 -28.65 0.38
N ALA A 30 16.09 -27.86 -0.10
CA ALA A 30 14.94 -27.46 0.70
C ALA A 30 14.14 -28.75 0.96
N GLY A 31 14.45 -29.41 2.07
CA GLY A 31 13.57 -30.40 2.65
C GLY A 31 12.18 -29.78 2.79
N THR A 32 11.16 -30.55 2.43
CA THR A 32 9.74 -30.26 2.66
C THR A 32 9.42 -30.30 4.15
N GLY A 33 10.06 -29.44 4.93
CA GLY A 33 9.60 -29.00 6.24
C GLY A 33 8.90 -27.67 6.05
N GLN A 34 7.70 -27.52 6.59
CA GLN A 34 7.08 -26.21 6.69
C GLN A 34 7.95 -25.31 7.55
N VAL A 35 8.73 -24.44 6.92
CA VAL A 35 9.39 -23.34 7.60
C VAL A 35 8.29 -22.35 7.94
N TYR A 36 7.87 -22.31 9.22
CA TYR A 36 6.97 -21.28 9.71
C TYR A 36 7.56 -19.90 9.36
N GLY A 37 6.79 -19.11 8.62
CA GLY A 37 7.22 -17.90 7.94
C GLY A 37 7.91 -16.90 8.90
N GLN A 38 9.23 -16.83 8.82
CA GLN A 38 9.95 -15.68 9.34
C GLN A 38 9.66 -14.50 8.44
N SER A 39 9.33 -13.35 9.04
CA SER A 39 9.26 -12.09 8.33
C SER A 39 10.58 -11.83 7.62
N LYS A 40 10.52 -11.50 6.32
CA LYS A 40 11.70 -11.06 5.55
C LYS A 40 12.16 -9.65 5.97
N LEU A 41 11.37 -8.94 6.79
CA LEU A 41 11.61 -7.58 7.22
C LEU A 41 12.39 -7.55 8.53
N ALA A 42 13.52 -6.84 8.55
CA ALA A 42 14.30 -6.63 9.76
C ALA A 42 13.49 -5.83 10.79
N ILE A 43 13.73 -6.03 12.10
CA ILE A 43 13.03 -5.28 13.16
C ILE A 43 13.34 -3.79 13.03
N GLY A 44 12.30 -2.96 13.07
CA GLY A 44 12.36 -1.53 12.76
C GLY A 44 12.27 -1.20 11.27
N GLY A 45 12.24 -2.21 10.41
CA GLY A 45 12.11 -2.06 8.96
C GLY A 45 10.69 -1.75 8.52
N TRP A 46 10.58 -1.14 7.35
CA TRP A 46 9.32 -0.84 6.67
C TRP A 46 9.25 -1.57 5.33
N GLN A 47 8.04 -1.93 4.94
CA GLN A 47 7.72 -2.41 3.60
C GLN A 47 6.51 -1.66 3.06
N LEU A 48 6.54 -1.31 1.77
CA LEU A 48 5.41 -0.74 1.06
C LEU A 48 4.74 -1.83 0.23
N HIS A 49 3.40 -1.89 0.28
CA HIS A 49 2.59 -2.85 -0.46
C HIS A 49 1.88 -2.14 -1.60
N VAL A 50 2.47 -2.20 -2.79
CA VAL A 50 2.11 -1.35 -3.92
C VAL A 50 1.45 -2.16 -5.04
N PRO A 51 0.36 -1.67 -5.65
CA PRO A 51 -0.21 -2.28 -6.84
C PRO A 51 0.62 -1.94 -8.09
N TYR A 52 1.29 -2.94 -8.66
CA TYR A 52 2.14 -2.74 -9.83
C TYR A 52 1.47 -2.98 -11.19
N GLN A 53 0.19 -3.36 -11.19
CA GLN A 53 -0.51 -3.74 -12.42
C GLN A 53 -0.86 -2.55 -13.33
N GLN A 54 -0.99 -1.34 -12.77
CA GLN A 54 -1.46 -0.16 -13.50
C GLN A 54 -0.29 0.63 -14.11
N GLY A 55 0.33 0.09 -15.15
CA GLY A 55 1.42 0.74 -15.88
C GLY A 55 1.00 2.10 -16.45
N ARG A 56 1.88 3.10 -16.31
CA ARG A 56 1.61 4.49 -16.71
C ARG A 56 2.69 5.08 -17.62
N ALA A 57 3.95 4.91 -17.27
CA ALA A 57 5.07 5.45 -18.02
C ALA A 57 6.23 4.44 -18.07
N VAL A 58 7.01 4.49 -19.14
CA VAL A 58 8.14 3.58 -19.35
C VAL A 58 9.41 4.36 -19.70
N ALA A 59 10.57 3.93 -19.24
CA ALA A 59 11.85 4.50 -19.65
C ALA A 59 12.92 3.42 -19.72
N GLU A 60 13.79 3.51 -20.72
CA GLU A 60 14.89 2.57 -20.91
C GLU A 60 16.22 3.25 -20.54
N THR A 61 17.03 2.52 -19.81
CA THR A 61 18.47 2.73 -19.59
C THR A 61 19.24 1.59 -20.28
N PRO A 62 20.58 1.65 -20.40
CA PRO A 62 21.34 0.59 -21.06
C PRO A 62 21.05 -0.81 -20.50
N ASP A 63 21.00 -0.94 -19.18
CA ASP A 63 20.85 -2.18 -18.40
C ASP A 63 19.41 -2.48 -17.96
N LYS A 64 18.56 -1.46 -17.81
CA LYS A 64 17.22 -1.62 -17.22
C LYS A 64 16.10 -0.97 -18.01
N VAL A 65 14.90 -1.54 -17.90
CA VAL A 65 13.64 -0.93 -18.36
C VAL A 65 12.75 -0.61 -17.17
N TYR A 66 12.59 0.68 -16.87
CA TYR A 66 11.77 1.18 -15.78
C TYR A 66 10.32 1.31 -16.21
N CYS A 67 9.41 0.89 -15.32
CA CYS A 67 7.97 1.08 -15.45
C CYS A 67 7.45 1.81 -14.21
N ALA A 68 6.95 3.03 -14.41
CA ALA A 68 6.13 3.70 -13.41
C ALA A 68 4.69 3.23 -13.55
N THR A 69 4.11 2.84 -12.43
CA THR A 69 2.71 2.50 -12.28
C THR A 69 1.97 3.69 -11.66
N GLN A 70 0.65 3.59 -11.47
CA GLN A 70 -0.12 4.62 -10.79
C GLN A 70 0.40 4.93 -9.37
N SER A 71 1.01 3.95 -8.71
CA SER A 71 1.37 4.01 -7.28
C SER A 71 2.78 3.53 -6.95
N GLY A 72 3.62 3.21 -7.95
CA GLY A 72 4.99 2.76 -7.70
C GLY A 72 5.91 2.76 -8.90
N LEU A 73 7.15 2.32 -8.65
CA LEU A 73 8.19 2.16 -9.65
C LEU A 73 8.79 0.76 -9.53
N PHE A 74 9.03 0.13 -10.67
CA PHE A 74 9.85 -1.07 -10.75
C PHE A 74 10.65 -1.03 -12.04
N PHE A 75 11.64 -1.91 -12.15
CA PHE A 75 12.37 -2.10 -13.39
C PHE A 75 12.55 -3.58 -13.69
N TYR A 76 12.65 -3.86 -14.98
CA TYR A 76 13.16 -5.10 -15.53
C TYR A 76 14.66 -4.94 -15.80
N ASP A 77 15.46 -5.81 -15.20
CA ASP A 77 16.90 -5.90 -15.41
C ASP A 77 17.18 -6.82 -16.59
N LYS A 78 17.84 -6.27 -17.63
CA LYS A 78 18.09 -6.98 -18.88
C LYS A 78 19.21 -8.02 -18.76
N GLU A 79 20.12 -7.87 -17.79
CA GLU A 79 21.21 -8.81 -17.57
C GLU A 79 20.72 -10.06 -16.86
N TYR A 80 19.87 -9.88 -15.84
CA TYR A 80 19.40 -10.98 -14.99
C TYR A 80 18.01 -11.53 -15.35
N ASP A 81 17.32 -10.95 -16.35
CA ASP A 81 15.93 -11.30 -16.73
C ASP A 81 14.99 -11.28 -15.51
N ALA A 82 15.15 -10.26 -14.66
CA ALA A 82 14.51 -10.18 -13.35
C ALA A 82 13.85 -8.82 -13.12
N ILE A 83 12.79 -8.80 -12.31
CA ILE A 83 12.13 -7.56 -11.90
C ILE A 83 12.53 -7.16 -10.47
N GLN A 84 12.71 -5.87 -10.25
CA GLN A 84 12.99 -5.30 -8.93
C GLN A 84 12.17 -4.02 -8.73
N THR A 85 11.73 -3.79 -7.49
CA THR A 85 10.91 -2.63 -7.13
C THR A 85 11.78 -1.51 -6.55
N LEU A 86 11.32 -0.28 -6.69
CA LEU A 86 11.88 0.90 -6.03
C LEU A 86 10.75 1.66 -5.34
N SER A 87 11.01 2.09 -4.10
CA SER A 87 10.02 2.66 -3.21
C SER A 87 10.62 3.74 -2.29
N LYS A 88 9.81 4.31 -1.39
CA LYS A 88 10.32 5.24 -0.37
C LYS A 88 11.35 4.59 0.58
N VAL A 89 11.29 3.26 0.75
CA VAL A 89 12.27 2.51 1.55
C VAL A 89 13.65 2.54 0.89
N ASP A 90 13.68 2.59 -0.43
CA ASP A 90 14.90 2.62 -1.25
C ASP A 90 15.44 4.05 -1.46
N GLY A 91 14.77 5.06 -0.90
CA GLY A 91 15.18 6.46 -0.92
C GLY A 91 14.37 7.37 -1.86
N LEU A 92 13.40 6.84 -2.60
CA LEU A 92 12.47 7.68 -3.37
C LEU A 92 11.69 8.61 -2.43
N ARG A 93 11.41 9.83 -2.88
CA ARG A 93 10.68 10.81 -2.04
C ARG A 93 9.18 10.60 -2.05
N GLU A 94 8.64 10.12 -3.16
CA GLU A 94 7.21 10.00 -3.40
C GLU A 94 6.87 8.70 -4.13
N GLN A 95 5.58 8.34 -4.16
CA GLN A 95 5.10 7.09 -4.78
C GLN A 95 4.36 7.31 -6.11
N ARG A 96 3.60 8.41 -6.22
CA ARG A 96 2.73 8.67 -7.39
C ARG A 96 3.52 9.36 -8.51
N ILE A 97 4.06 8.56 -9.43
CA ILE A 97 4.86 9.07 -10.55
C ILE A 97 3.93 9.55 -11.68
N SER A 98 4.20 10.74 -12.21
CA SER A 98 3.45 11.29 -13.34
C SER A 98 4.12 11.00 -14.68
N SER A 99 5.47 11.05 -14.75
CA SER A 99 6.26 10.87 -15.97
C SER A 99 7.70 10.41 -15.67
N LEU A 100 8.31 9.67 -16.61
CA LEU A 100 9.69 9.17 -16.55
C LEU A 100 10.44 9.51 -17.84
N ARG A 101 11.68 10.00 -17.75
CA ARG A 101 12.59 10.13 -18.90
C ARG A 101 14.04 9.89 -18.53
N TYR A 102 14.77 9.20 -19.40
CA TYR A 102 16.20 8.99 -19.26
C TYR A 102 16.97 9.93 -20.20
N ASP A 103 18.02 10.56 -19.68
CA ASP A 103 19.02 11.27 -20.46
C ASP A 103 20.30 10.44 -20.55
N PRO A 104 20.66 9.91 -21.74
CA PRO A 104 21.86 9.10 -21.89
C PRO A 104 23.16 9.91 -21.77
N GLU A 105 23.13 11.23 -21.99
CA GLU A 105 24.33 12.06 -21.91
C GLU A 105 24.80 12.34 -20.48
N THR A 106 23.85 12.41 -19.54
CA THR A 106 24.13 12.60 -18.10
C THR A 106 23.90 11.34 -17.28
N GLU A 107 23.51 10.24 -17.92
CA GLU A 107 23.17 8.95 -17.31
C GLU A 107 22.13 9.09 -16.18
N THR A 108 21.15 9.97 -16.38
CA THR A 108 20.16 10.34 -15.36
C THR A 108 18.76 9.95 -15.79
N LEU A 109 18.08 9.16 -14.95
CA LEU A 109 16.63 8.95 -15.02
C LEU A 109 15.93 10.05 -14.21
N VAL A 110 15.13 10.86 -14.88
CA VAL A 110 14.27 11.90 -14.29
C VAL A 110 12.92 11.29 -13.94
N ILE A 111 12.57 11.34 -12.66
CA ILE A 111 11.32 10.84 -12.09
C ILE A 111 10.50 12.04 -11.62
N ALA A 112 9.43 12.38 -12.34
CA ALA A 112 8.52 13.45 -11.90
C ALA A 112 7.31 12.85 -11.18
N TYR A 113 6.95 13.43 -10.05
CA TYR A 113 5.83 13.00 -9.24
C TYR A 113 4.58 13.85 -9.46
N ALA A 114 3.42 13.28 -9.14
CA ALA A 114 2.12 13.92 -9.27
C ALA A 114 1.99 15.21 -8.45
N ASN A 115 2.71 15.30 -7.33
CA ASN A 115 2.77 16.49 -6.48
C ASN A 115 3.85 17.49 -6.89
N THR A 116 4.47 17.32 -8.07
CA THR A 116 5.57 18.16 -8.62
C THR A 116 6.92 18.06 -7.93
N ASN A 117 7.08 17.12 -6.99
CA ASN A 117 8.41 16.73 -6.55
C ASN A 117 9.14 15.99 -7.70
N ILE A 118 10.48 15.97 -7.68
CA ILE A 118 11.29 15.32 -8.71
C ILE A 118 12.45 14.58 -8.04
N ASP A 119 12.70 13.35 -8.47
CA ASP A 119 13.91 12.62 -8.14
C ASP A 119 14.74 12.37 -9.41
N LEU A 120 16.05 12.53 -9.28
CA LEU A 120 17.05 12.18 -10.28
C LEU A 120 17.78 10.92 -9.83
N LEU A 121 17.64 9.84 -10.58
CA LEU A 121 18.32 8.58 -10.34
C LEU A 121 19.52 8.46 -11.29
N ARG A 122 20.74 8.43 -10.72
CA ARG A 122 22.00 8.21 -11.43
C ARG A 122 22.76 7.06 -10.76
N GLY A 123 22.91 5.94 -11.47
CA GLY A 123 23.38 4.69 -10.85
C GLY A 123 22.46 4.29 -9.68
N ASN A 124 23.02 4.20 -8.47
CA ASN A 124 22.27 3.91 -7.23
C ASN A 124 21.99 5.17 -6.38
N GLN A 125 22.32 6.37 -6.87
CA GLN A 125 22.12 7.62 -6.14
C GLN A 125 20.81 8.29 -6.55
N ILE A 126 20.00 8.67 -5.55
CA ILE A 126 18.78 9.45 -5.73
C ILE A 126 19.02 10.88 -5.24
N ILE A 127 18.83 11.86 -6.11
CA ILE A 127 18.94 13.29 -5.80
C ILE A 127 17.57 13.94 -5.93
N ASN A 128 17.09 14.56 -4.86
CA ASN A 128 15.77 15.18 -4.83
C ASN A 128 15.81 16.66 -5.23
N ILE A 129 14.92 17.07 -6.14
CA ILE A 129 14.66 18.45 -6.54
C ILE A 129 13.22 18.80 -6.17
N ASN A 130 13.03 19.61 -5.13
CA ASN A 130 11.72 19.91 -4.54
C ASN A 130 11.30 21.39 -4.64
N ASP A 131 12.01 22.18 -5.44
CA ASP A 131 11.75 23.61 -5.64
C ASP A 131 10.31 23.87 -6.09
N ILE A 132 9.83 23.10 -7.08
CA ILE A 132 8.45 23.23 -7.59
C ILE A 132 7.45 22.79 -6.52
N PHE A 133 7.72 21.66 -5.85
CA PHE A 133 6.87 21.13 -4.77
C PHE A 133 6.65 22.16 -3.65
N ARG A 134 7.72 22.81 -3.17
CA ARG A 134 7.68 23.80 -2.08
C ARG A 134 7.08 25.14 -2.47
N LYS A 135 7.12 25.52 -3.75
CA LYS A 135 6.63 26.82 -4.21
C LYS A 135 5.11 26.90 -4.19
N THR A 136 4.54 27.96 -3.61
CA THR A 136 3.10 28.23 -3.70
C THR A 136 2.76 28.73 -5.11
N ILE A 137 1.87 28.03 -5.81
CA ILE A 137 1.39 28.37 -7.16
C ILE A 137 -0.12 28.29 -7.14
N THR A 138 -0.80 29.32 -7.65
CA THR A 138 -2.27 29.37 -7.73
C THR A 138 -2.79 28.39 -8.79
N GLY A 139 -3.79 27.58 -8.42
CA GLY A 139 -4.40 26.60 -9.30
C GLY A 139 -3.75 25.21 -9.21
N GLU A 140 -3.96 24.39 -10.24
CA GLU A 140 -3.39 23.04 -10.31
C GLU A 140 -1.85 23.11 -10.41
N LYS A 141 -1.15 22.26 -9.65
CA LYS A 141 0.29 22.01 -9.78
C LYS A 141 0.52 20.58 -10.24
N ALA A 142 0.84 20.39 -11.50
CA ALA A 142 1.12 19.07 -12.07
C ALA A 142 2.25 19.14 -13.10
N ILE A 143 3.09 18.10 -13.14
CA ILE A 143 4.03 17.83 -14.24
C ILE A 143 3.42 16.72 -15.10
N ARG A 144 3.23 16.98 -16.39
CA ARG A 144 2.49 16.10 -17.31
C ARG A 144 3.39 15.37 -18.30
N HIS A 145 4.48 15.99 -18.71
CA HIS A 145 5.39 15.46 -19.71
C HIS A 145 6.81 16.00 -19.46
N ILE A 146 7.80 15.20 -19.84
CA ILE A 146 9.22 15.57 -19.79
C ILE A 146 9.82 15.39 -21.18
N LEU A 147 10.48 16.43 -21.68
CA LEU A 147 11.34 16.35 -22.86
C LEU A 147 12.80 16.50 -22.43
N ILE A 148 13.66 15.58 -22.85
CA ILE A 148 15.10 15.74 -22.72
C ILE A 148 15.67 16.39 -23.98
N HIS A 149 16.44 17.46 -23.83
CA HIS A 149 17.15 18.11 -24.93
C HIS A 149 18.45 18.74 -24.44
N LYS A 150 19.59 18.27 -24.96
CA LYS A 150 20.93 18.80 -24.65
C LYS A 150 21.20 18.89 -23.14
N LYS A 151 21.04 17.77 -22.41
CA LYS A 151 21.23 17.66 -20.94
C LYS A 151 20.28 18.49 -20.07
N LEU A 152 19.19 19.00 -20.66
CA LEU A 152 18.13 19.71 -19.95
C LEU A 152 16.84 18.91 -20.00
N ALA A 153 16.11 18.88 -18.89
CA ALA A 153 14.76 18.36 -18.83
C ALA A 153 13.75 19.51 -18.86
N TYR A 154 12.96 19.58 -19.93
CA TYR A 154 11.84 20.51 -20.09
C TYR A 154 10.57 19.85 -19.58
N LEU A 155 10.07 20.35 -18.45
CA LEU A 155 8.91 19.85 -17.74
C LEU A 155 7.67 20.61 -18.21
N SER A 156 6.75 19.91 -18.87
CA SER A 156 5.43 20.43 -19.22
C SER A 156 4.56 20.46 -17.97
N CYS A 157 4.22 21.64 -17.49
CA CYS A 157 3.51 21.85 -16.25
C CYS A 157 2.13 22.48 -16.48
N SER A 158 1.22 22.29 -15.52
CA SER A 158 -0.11 22.90 -15.54
C SER A 158 -0.11 24.44 -15.54
N PHE A 159 1.04 25.03 -15.21
CA PHE A 159 1.26 26.46 -15.09
C PHE A 159 2.32 27.01 -16.07
N GLY A 160 2.85 26.19 -16.98
CA GLY A 160 3.88 26.61 -17.94
C GLY A 160 4.94 25.54 -18.22
N VAL A 161 6.16 25.97 -18.52
CA VAL A 161 7.32 25.08 -18.75
C VAL A 161 8.40 25.36 -17.71
N VAL A 162 8.92 24.33 -17.06
CA VAL A 162 10.07 24.44 -16.16
C VAL A 162 11.27 23.75 -16.80
N VAL A 163 12.45 24.36 -16.75
CA VAL A 163 13.68 23.80 -17.29
C VAL A 163 14.60 23.40 -16.15
N LEU A 164 14.89 22.11 -16.06
CA LEU A 164 15.79 21.51 -15.08
C LEU A 164 17.14 21.20 -15.75
N ASP A 165 18.22 21.68 -15.15
CA ASP A 165 19.59 21.37 -15.57
C ASP A 165 20.05 20.04 -14.93
N LEU A 166 20.32 19.02 -15.75
CA LEU A 166 20.69 17.68 -15.26
C LEU A 166 22.17 17.55 -14.89
N VAL A 167 22.99 18.55 -15.21
CA VAL A 167 24.39 18.61 -14.81
C VAL A 167 24.52 19.33 -13.47
N LYS A 168 23.85 20.48 -13.34
CA LYS A 168 23.88 21.29 -12.12
C LYS A 168 22.87 20.84 -11.06
N HIS A 169 21.89 20.03 -11.44
CA HIS A 169 20.79 19.58 -10.57
C HIS A 169 20.00 20.77 -9.99
N GLU A 170 19.67 21.76 -10.82
CA GLU A 170 18.93 22.96 -10.39
C GLU A 170 17.86 23.37 -11.41
N ILE A 171 16.79 24.00 -10.93
CA ILE A 171 15.83 24.66 -11.81
C ILE A 171 16.51 25.86 -12.45
N ARG A 172 16.76 25.76 -13.76
CA ARG A 172 17.45 26.79 -14.53
C ARG A 172 16.51 27.93 -14.92
N ASP A 173 15.34 27.58 -15.43
CA ASP A 173 14.34 28.54 -15.92
C ASP A 173 12.92 28.08 -15.60
N THR A 174 11.98 29.01 -15.55
CA THR A 174 10.54 28.74 -15.51
C THR A 174 9.82 29.73 -16.39
N TYR A 175 9.12 29.23 -17.41
CA TYR A 175 8.33 29.99 -18.38
C TYR A 175 6.84 29.87 -18.04
N SER A 176 6.25 30.93 -17.51
CA SER A 176 4.84 30.97 -17.10
C SER A 176 4.04 31.99 -17.91
N ASN A 177 2.71 31.97 -17.78
CA ASN A 177 1.84 32.98 -18.39
C ASN A 177 1.97 33.08 -19.93
N LEU A 178 2.17 31.94 -20.58
CA LEU A 178 2.50 31.86 -22.01
C LEU A 178 1.27 31.96 -22.92
N GLY A 179 0.10 32.28 -22.37
CA GLY A 179 -1.15 32.40 -23.11
C GLY A 179 -1.16 33.60 -24.08
N PRO A 180 -2.05 33.61 -25.09
CA PRO A 180 -2.14 34.71 -26.05
C PRO A 180 -2.26 36.12 -25.46
N SER A 181 -2.79 36.24 -24.24
CA SER A 181 -2.99 37.51 -23.53
C SER A 181 -2.17 37.61 -22.24
N GLY A 182 -1.13 36.77 -22.07
CA GLY A 182 -0.30 36.75 -20.86
C GLY A 182 -0.95 36.02 -19.68
N GLU A 183 -1.92 35.15 -19.93
CA GLU A 183 -2.56 34.29 -18.95
C GLU A 183 -1.83 32.94 -18.79
N VAL A 184 -2.13 32.23 -17.70
CA VAL A 184 -1.57 30.88 -17.43
C VAL A 184 -1.92 29.94 -18.58
N PHE A 185 -0.89 29.36 -19.19
CA PHE A 185 -1.03 28.41 -20.27
C PHE A 185 -0.73 27.00 -19.75
N ASN A 186 -1.72 26.13 -19.81
CA ASN A 186 -1.60 24.78 -19.29
C ASN A 186 -0.90 23.86 -20.30
N VAL A 187 0.38 23.56 -20.07
CA VAL A 187 1.22 22.85 -21.04
C VAL A 187 1.07 21.35 -20.87
N ASN A 188 0.56 20.69 -21.91
CA ASN A 188 0.44 19.23 -21.97
C ASN A 188 1.72 18.56 -22.45
N ALA A 189 2.37 19.13 -23.47
CA ALA A 189 3.64 18.61 -24.00
C ALA A 189 4.53 19.73 -24.53
N VAL A 190 5.83 19.46 -24.58
CA VAL A 190 6.88 20.32 -25.13
C VAL A 190 7.62 19.52 -26.19
N ALA A 191 7.93 20.15 -27.32
CA ALA A 191 8.84 19.63 -28.32
C ALA A 191 9.81 20.72 -28.79
N ILE A 192 11.05 20.34 -29.11
CA ILE A 192 12.03 21.23 -29.73
C ILE A 192 12.27 20.74 -31.15
N HIS A 193 11.96 21.60 -32.12
CA HIS A 193 12.14 21.33 -33.54
C HIS A 193 12.96 22.45 -34.15
N GLN A 194 14.11 22.10 -34.73
CA GLN A 194 15.10 23.07 -35.23
C GLN A 194 15.50 24.06 -34.12
N ASP A 195 15.34 25.37 -34.33
CA ASP A 195 15.61 26.43 -33.35
C ASP A 195 14.31 26.97 -32.71
N SER A 196 13.30 26.12 -32.53
CA SER A 196 12.03 26.55 -31.94
C SER A 196 11.52 25.55 -30.90
N ILE A 197 11.01 26.12 -29.81
CA ILE A 197 10.27 25.39 -28.79
C ILE A 197 8.78 25.48 -29.10
N PHE A 198 8.10 24.34 -29.08
CA PHE A 198 6.68 24.19 -29.27
C PHE A 198 6.05 23.68 -27.98
N ILE A 199 4.94 24.28 -27.59
CA ILE A 199 4.13 23.87 -26.44
C ILE A 199 2.71 23.59 -26.88
N SER A 200 2.11 22.51 -26.39
CA SER A 200 0.72 22.18 -26.67
C SER A 200 -0.16 22.29 -25.42
N SER A 201 -1.45 22.53 -25.64
CA SER A 201 -2.48 22.61 -24.60
C SER A 201 -3.83 22.13 -25.15
N ASN A 202 -4.88 22.30 -24.35
CA ASN A 202 -6.28 22.16 -24.77
C ASN A 202 -6.80 23.33 -25.63
N ILE A 203 -6.03 24.39 -25.84
CA ILE A 203 -6.37 25.53 -26.71
C ILE A 203 -5.43 25.66 -27.93
N GLY A 204 -4.57 24.67 -28.17
CA GLY A 204 -3.75 24.52 -29.36
C GLY A 204 -2.25 24.50 -29.08
N VAL A 205 -1.47 24.82 -30.11
CA VAL A 205 0.00 24.83 -30.11
C VAL A 205 0.52 26.26 -30.21
N ARG A 206 1.49 26.61 -29.37
CA ARG A 206 2.26 27.86 -29.43
C ARG A 206 3.73 27.56 -29.63
N ALA A 207 4.46 28.48 -30.24
CA ALA A 207 5.89 28.33 -30.48
C ALA A 207 6.66 29.63 -30.34
N ALA A 208 7.91 29.54 -29.91
CA ALA A 208 8.88 30.64 -29.84
C ALA A 208 10.25 30.15 -30.32
N ARG A 209 11.11 31.07 -30.75
CA ARG A 209 12.51 30.73 -31.06
C ARG A 209 13.26 30.41 -29.77
N LEU A 210 14.10 29.38 -29.82
CA LEU A 210 14.87 28.95 -28.65
C LEU A 210 16.10 29.85 -28.45
N SER A 211 16.76 30.25 -29.54
CA SER A 211 17.92 31.14 -29.48
C SER A 211 17.54 32.63 -29.50
N GLY A 212 18.26 33.45 -28.73
CA GLY A 212 18.18 34.92 -28.79
C GLY A 212 16.83 35.54 -28.41
N THR A 213 15.95 34.79 -27.73
CA THR A 213 14.59 35.22 -27.39
C THR A 213 14.34 35.10 -25.89
N ASN A 214 13.66 36.08 -25.30
CA ASN A 214 13.18 35.96 -23.91
C ASN A 214 11.92 35.09 -23.86
N LEU A 215 12.09 33.82 -23.53
CA LEU A 215 10.99 32.85 -23.47
C LEU A 215 9.98 33.11 -22.33
N GLN A 216 10.32 33.96 -21.36
CA GLN A 216 9.37 34.39 -20.32
C GLN A 216 8.35 35.41 -20.82
N ASP A 217 8.67 36.16 -21.88
CA ASP A 217 7.77 37.16 -22.45
C ASP A 217 6.80 36.50 -23.44
N PHE A 218 5.52 36.48 -23.08
CA PHE A 218 4.45 35.84 -23.86
C PHE A 218 4.29 36.43 -25.27
N ASN A 219 4.74 37.68 -25.51
CA ASN A 219 4.69 38.32 -26.83
C ASN A 219 5.61 37.64 -27.85
N ASN A 220 6.64 36.92 -27.38
CA ASN A 220 7.54 36.16 -28.24
C ASN A 220 6.95 34.81 -28.69
N TRP A 221 5.78 34.44 -28.17
CA TRP A 221 5.10 33.18 -28.48
C TRP A 221 3.99 33.39 -29.51
N GLN A 222 4.05 32.61 -30.58
CA GLN A 222 3.11 32.68 -31.69
C GLN A 222 2.17 31.49 -31.69
N ASN A 223 0.89 31.73 -31.98
CA ASN A 223 -0.09 30.66 -32.20
C ASN A 223 0.24 29.90 -33.49
N ARG A 224 0.30 28.56 -33.41
CA ARG A 224 0.58 27.65 -34.52
C ARG A 224 -0.55 26.65 -34.67
N ASN A 225 -1.77 27.15 -34.86
CA ASN A 225 -2.98 26.30 -34.92
C ASN A 225 -3.47 26.03 -36.34
N THR A 226 -2.98 26.77 -37.34
CA THR A 226 -3.43 26.65 -38.73
C THR A 226 -3.30 25.22 -39.24
N GLY A 227 -4.40 24.62 -39.71
CA GLY A 227 -4.41 23.25 -40.24
C GLY A 227 -4.64 22.13 -39.22
N LEU A 228 -4.67 22.42 -37.91
CA LEU A 228 -5.17 21.46 -36.92
C LEU A 228 -6.69 21.37 -37.00
N ALA A 229 -7.24 20.15 -36.99
CA ALA A 229 -8.68 19.94 -36.96
C ALA A 229 -9.24 20.33 -35.58
N TRP A 230 -10.18 21.27 -35.57
CA TRP A 230 -10.71 22.01 -34.41
C TRP A 230 -9.66 22.84 -33.66
N ALA A 231 -10.03 24.08 -33.32
CA ALA A 231 -9.26 24.88 -32.38
C ALA A 231 -9.30 24.21 -31.01
N GLY A 232 -8.25 23.50 -30.59
CA GLY A 232 -8.10 23.21 -29.18
C GLY A 232 -7.15 22.09 -28.78
N ILE A 233 -7.52 20.83 -28.95
CA ILE A 233 -6.97 19.80 -28.06
C ILE A 233 -5.77 19.08 -28.68
N THR A 234 -4.56 19.59 -28.40
CA THR A 234 -3.31 18.88 -28.69
C THR A 234 -2.66 18.44 -27.39
N ASN A 235 -2.68 17.13 -27.14
CA ASN A 235 -2.19 16.58 -25.86
C ASN A 235 -0.71 16.21 -25.90
N THR A 236 -0.14 16.05 -27.08
CA THR A 236 1.21 15.48 -27.23
C THR A 236 1.88 16.01 -28.48
N LEU A 237 3.20 16.21 -28.37
CA LEU A 237 4.09 16.66 -29.43
C LEU A 237 5.32 15.76 -29.43
N GLN A 238 5.81 15.41 -30.62
CA GLN A 238 7.03 14.62 -30.77
C GLN A 238 7.73 14.96 -32.07
N VAL A 239 9.06 14.99 -32.06
CA VAL A 239 9.87 15.08 -33.27
C VAL A 239 10.35 13.69 -33.69
N PHE A 240 10.19 13.36 -34.97
CA PHE A 240 10.68 12.14 -35.59
C PHE A 240 11.12 12.41 -37.03
N ASN A 241 12.29 11.90 -37.43
CA ASN A 241 12.89 12.12 -38.76
C ASN A 241 12.81 13.57 -39.24
N GLY A 242 13.25 14.49 -38.37
CA GLY A 242 13.29 15.93 -38.64
C GLY A 242 11.91 16.59 -38.76
N SER A 243 10.82 15.89 -38.48
CA SER A 243 9.45 16.40 -38.58
C SER A 243 8.81 16.50 -37.21
N LEU A 244 8.16 17.64 -36.93
CA LEU A 244 7.33 17.80 -35.74
C LEU A 244 5.95 17.21 -36.00
N ILE A 245 5.48 16.38 -35.06
CA ILE A 245 4.21 15.68 -35.09
C ILE A 245 3.40 16.09 -33.86
N ALA A 246 2.14 16.43 -34.07
CA ALA A 246 1.16 16.70 -33.03
C ALA A 246 0.12 15.58 -32.98
N GLY A 247 -0.27 15.20 -31.78
CA GLY A 247 -1.31 14.23 -31.53
C GLY A 247 -2.55 14.86 -30.93
N THR A 248 -3.70 14.57 -31.54
CA THR A 248 -5.03 14.97 -31.05
C THR A 248 -5.81 13.72 -30.64
N PRO A 249 -6.50 13.70 -29.48
CA PRO A 249 -7.19 12.49 -29.02
C PRO A 249 -8.29 11.98 -29.94
N MET A 250 -8.92 12.89 -30.71
CA MET A 250 -10.08 12.58 -31.56
C MET A 250 -9.75 12.50 -33.05
N ASN A 251 -8.81 13.32 -33.54
CA ASN A 251 -8.59 13.55 -34.97
C ASN A 251 -7.24 12.97 -35.45
N GLY A 252 -6.55 12.21 -34.61
CA GLY A 252 -5.31 11.51 -34.97
C GLY A 252 -4.07 12.42 -34.98
N LEU A 253 -3.16 12.13 -35.91
CA LEU A 253 -1.81 12.69 -35.97
C LEU A 253 -1.67 13.74 -37.08
N PHE A 254 -0.94 14.81 -36.80
CA PHE A 254 -0.70 15.92 -37.72
C PHE A 254 0.79 16.21 -37.81
N ARG A 255 1.29 16.50 -39.01
CA ARG A 255 2.67 16.90 -39.26
C ARG A 255 2.75 18.40 -39.49
N TRP A 256 3.75 19.04 -38.89
CA TRP A 256 4.04 20.45 -39.10
C TRP A 256 4.73 20.67 -40.46
N GLY A 257 4.11 21.47 -41.33
CA GLY A 257 4.64 21.84 -42.65
C GLY A 257 5.38 23.19 -42.69
N GLY A 258 5.68 23.81 -41.53
CA GLY A 258 6.34 25.11 -41.44
C GLY A 258 5.40 26.31 -41.34
N ASN A 259 4.24 26.25 -42.00
CA ASN A 259 3.19 27.29 -41.91
C ASN A 259 1.84 26.76 -41.42
N ALA A 260 1.51 25.51 -41.75
CA ALA A 260 0.28 24.86 -41.34
C ALA A 260 0.55 23.38 -41.01
N TRP A 261 -0.34 22.82 -40.19
CA TRP A 261 -0.40 21.39 -39.92
C TRP A 261 -1.14 20.68 -41.05
N ALA A 262 -0.67 19.47 -41.38
CA ALA A 262 -1.34 18.59 -42.32
C ALA A 262 -1.59 17.23 -41.65
N PRO A 263 -2.76 16.59 -41.86
CA PRO A 263 -3.03 15.28 -41.30
C PRO A 263 -2.04 14.24 -41.86
N LEU A 264 -1.50 13.39 -40.98
CA LEU A 264 -0.71 12.23 -41.39
C LEU A 264 -1.66 11.14 -41.89
N GLN A 265 -1.38 10.61 -43.08
CA GLN A 265 -2.12 9.48 -43.66
C GLN A 265 -1.65 8.17 -43.01
N LEU A 266 -1.97 8.01 -41.73
CA LEU A 266 -1.69 6.83 -40.92
C LEU A 266 -3.01 6.26 -40.41
N PRO A 267 -3.05 4.98 -40.00
CA PRO A 267 -4.23 4.41 -39.36
C PRO A 267 -4.72 5.29 -38.20
N VAL A 268 -6.02 5.60 -38.20
CA VAL A 268 -6.62 6.48 -37.18
C VAL A 268 -6.60 5.77 -35.83
N LEU A 269 -5.96 6.40 -34.85
CA LEU A 269 -5.96 5.97 -33.47
C LEU A 269 -6.89 6.85 -32.65
N HIS A 270 -7.98 6.28 -32.14
CA HIS A 270 -8.86 6.96 -31.19
C HIS A 270 -8.31 6.81 -29.77
N GLY A 271 -8.45 7.87 -28.96
CA GLY A 271 -8.01 7.84 -27.56
C GLY A 271 -6.49 7.90 -27.42
N LEU A 272 -5.82 8.72 -28.23
CA LEU A 272 -4.37 8.90 -28.17
C LEU A 272 -3.90 9.33 -26.76
N ARG A 273 -2.93 8.61 -26.21
CA ARG A 273 -2.39 8.81 -24.85
C ARG A 273 -1.00 9.42 -24.85
N SER A 274 -0.11 8.94 -25.72
CA SER A 274 1.27 9.42 -25.78
C SER A 274 1.88 9.23 -27.16
N LEU A 275 2.88 10.07 -27.45
CA LEU A 275 3.78 9.93 -28.57
C LEU A 275 5.21 9.79 -28.06
N ARG A 276 6.00 8.97 -28.75
CA ARG A 276 7.43 8.83 -28.48
C ARG A 276 8.20 8.61 -29.76
N ALA A 277 9.44 9.07 -29.79
CA ALA A 277 10.40 8.72 -30.82
C ALA A 277 11.63 8.05 -30.18
N THR A 278 12.16 7.08 -30.89
CA THR A 278 13.41 6.37 -30.63
C THR A 278 14.24 6.42 -31.91
N ALA A 279 15.46 5.88 -31.91
CA ALA A 279 16.34 5.96 -33.08
C ALA A 279 15.73 5.34 -34.36
N GLY A 280 14.91 4.28 -34.22
CA GLY A 280 14.33 3.55 -35.34
C GLY A 280 12.84 3.78 -35.59
N TYR A 281 12.10 4.27 -34.59
CA TYR A 281 10.64 4.23 -34.57
C TYR A 281 10.02 5.48 -33.98
N PHE A 282 8.92 5.90 -34.58
CA PHE A 282 7.88 6.70 -33.96
C PHE A 282 6.78 5.78 -33.42
N ILE A 283 6.34 6.05 -32.21
CA ILE A 283 5.38 5.24 -31.47
C ILE A 283 4.23 6.14 -31.01
N ALA A 284 3.00 5.70 -31.25
CA ALA A 284 1.79 6.31 -30.71
C ALA A 284 0.99 5.28 -29.92
N SER A 285 0.81 5.52 -28.62
CA SER A 285 -0.03 4.69 -27.75
C SER A 285 -1.43 5.28 -27.65
N ALA A 286 -2.46 4.46 -27.86
CA ALA A 286 -3.85 4.88 -27.84
C ALA A 286 -4.76 3.78 -27.29
N ASP A 287 -5.99 4.13 -26.92
CA ASP A 287 -6.98 3.15 -26.45
C ASP A 287 -7.26 2.04 -27.50
N ALA A 288 -7.04 2.33 -28.78
CA ALA A 288 -7.18 1.38 -29.89
C ALA A 288 -5.95 0.48 -30.14
N GLY A 289 -4.84 0.67 -29.43
CA GLY A 289 -3.60 -0.10 -29.61
C GLY A 289 -2.34 0.77 -29.75
N ILE A 290 -1.30 0.21 -30.37
CA ILE A 290 0.00 0.87 -30.53
C ILE A 290 0.32 0.98 -32.02
N LEU A 291 0.52 2.20 -32.52
CA LEU A 291 1.04 2.44 -33.87
C LEU A 291 2.56 2.55 -33.81
N LEU A 292 3.25 1.77 -34.63
CA LEU A 292 4.66 1.89 -34.92
C LEU A 292 4.85 2.41 -36.34
N LEU A 293 5.73 3.40 -36.50
CA LEU A 293 6.17 3.92 -37.78
C LEU A 293 7.69 3.88 -37.81
N ASN A 294 8.27 3.07 -38.70
CA ASN A 294 9.72 2.97 -38.80
C ASN A 294 10.32 4.09 -39.68
N ASN A 295 11.66 4.17 -39.72
CA ASN A 295 12.37 5.16 -40.53
C ASN A 295 12.13 5.04 -42.05
N ALA A 296 11.70 3.87 -42.54
CA ALA A 296 11.33 3.67 -43.93
C ALA A 296 9.90 4.16 -44.25
N GLY A 297 9.16 4.67 -43.25
CA GLY A 297 7.79 5.14 -43.42
C GLY A 297 6.74 4.01 -43.39
N GLN A 298 7.13 2.79 -43.03
CA GLN A 298 6.21 1.67 -42.89
C GLN A 298 5.51 1.74 -41.53
N ALA A 299 4.18 1.69 -41.57
CA ALA A 299 3.32 1.79 -40.41
C ALA A 299 2.64 0.46 -40.08
N SER A 300 2.59 0.10 -38.80
CA SER A 300 1.86 -1.07 -38.31
C SER A 300 1.09 -0.71 -37.04
N VAL A 301 -0.15 -1.17 -36.93
CA VAL A 301 -0.94 -1.07 -35.69
C VAL A 301 -0.95 -2.43 -35.00
N LEU A 302 -0.51 -2.44 -33.75
CA LEU A 302 -0.44 -3.63 -32.92
C LEU A 302 -1.60 -3.64 -31.92
N THR A 303 -2.30 -4.77 -31.85
CA THR A 303 -3.37 -5.03 -30.88
C THR A 303 -3.13 -6.38 -30.20
N ASN A 304 -3.32 -6.45 -28.88
CA ASN A 304 -3.24 -7.68 -28.10
C ASN A 304 -3.92 -7.49 -26.74
N GLN A 305 -4.41 -8.58 -26.13
CA GLN A 305 -5.00 -8.55 -24.79
C GLN A 305 -4.01 -8.09 -23.70
N LYS A 306 -2.70 -8.28 -23.92
CA LYS A 306 -1.65 -7.87 -22.98
C LYS A 306 -1.36 -6.36 -22.99
N TYR A 307 -1.72 -5.62 -24.03
CA TYR A 307 -1.62 -4.16 -24.05
C TYR A 307 -2.96 -3.54 -24.44
N ARG A 308 -4.00 -3.88 -23.67
CA ARG A 308 -5.40 -3.46 -23.88
C ARG A 308 -5.65 -2.00 -23.50
N GLN A 309 -4.82 -1.41 -22.64
CA GLN A 309 -4.87 -0.02 -22.20
C GLN A 309 -3.47 0.61 -22.19
N PRO A 310 -2.79 0.70 -23.35
CA PRO A 310 -1.41 1.17 -23.40
C PRO A 310 -1.37 2.66 -23.10
N ARG A 311 -0.59 3.04 -22.08
CA ARG A 311 -0.42 4.44 -21.67
C ARG A 311 0.79 5.06 -22.35
N GLU A 312 1.89 4.32 -22.37
CA GLU A 312 3.12 4.72 -23.02
C GLU A 312 3.88 3.51 -23.54
N ALA A 313 4.57 3.68 -24.66
CA ALA A 313 5.43 2.65 -25.23
C ALA A 313 6.72 3.24 -25.82
N LEU A 314 7.75 2.41 -25.88
CA LEU A 314 9.02 2.69 -26.56
C LEU A 314 9.50 1.44 -27.29
N VAL A 315 10.31 1.62 -28.34
CA VAL A 315 11.13 0.53 -28.89
C VAL A 315 12.53 0.66 -28.33
N GLY A 316 13.00 -0.36 -27.61
CA GLY A 316 14.27 -0.33 -26.91
C GLY A 316 15.47 -0.47 -27.85
N ALA A 317 16.67 -0.27 -27.29
CA ALA A 317 17.93 -0.52 -28.01
C ALA A 317 18.12 -2.00 -28.39
N ASP A 318 17.43 -2.89 -27.67
CA ASP A 318 17.29 -4.33 -27.94
C ASP A 318 16.34 -4.66 -29.11
N ASN A 319 15.76 -3.64 -29.75
CA ASN A 319 14.73 -3.76 -30.78
C ASN A 319 13.46 -4.49 -30.29
N MET A 320 13.15 -4.39 -29.00
CA MET A 320 11.92 -4.89 -28.41
C MET A 320 10.95 -3.74 -28.14
N LEU A 321 9.65 -4.01 -28.29
CA LEU A 321 8.60 -3.10 -27.88
C LEU A 321 8.36 -3.24 -26.37
N TRP A 322 8.49 -2.14 -25.65
CA TRP A 322 8.20 -2.04 -24.22
C TRP A 322 7.00 -1.12 -24.00
N VAL A 323 5.99 -1.61 -23.29
CA VAL A 323 4.71 -0.93 -23.10
C VAL A 323 4.39 -0.85 -21.61
N ALA A 324 4.13 0.35 -21.11
CA ALA A 324 3.44 0.55 -19.85
C ALA A 324 1.92 0.49 -20.12
N ASP A 325 1.30 -0.61 -19.71
CA ASP A 325 -0.13 -0.88 -19.88
C ASP A 325 -0.87 -0.75 -18.55
N ALA A 326 -2.00 -0.05 -18.55
CA ALA A 326 -2.74 0.22 -17.31
C ALA A 326 -3.51 -1.00 -16.75
N ALA A 327 -3.55 -2.11 -17.49
CA ALA A 327 -4.17 -3.36 -17.02
C ALA A 327 -3.15 -4.51 -16.83
N ASN A 328 -1.96 -4.41 -17.41
CA ASN A 328 -0.98 -5.51 -17.46
C ASN A 328 0.45 -5.10 -17.06
N GLY A 329 0.65 -3.94 -16.45
CA GLY A 329 1.96 -3.46 -15.98
C GLY A 329 2.93 -3.20 -17.13
N LEU A 330 4.15 -3.74 -17.04
CA LEU A 330 5.14 -3.63 -18.11
C LEU A 330 5.01 -4.80 -19.07
N VAL A 331 4.90 -4.54 -20.37
CA VAL A 331 4.76 -5.58 -21.39
C VAL A 331 5.91 -5.47 -22.38
N ARG A 332 6.60 -6.59 -22.61
CA ARG A 332 7.61 -6.74 -23.67
C ARG A 332 7.02 -7.54 -24.81
N ALA A 333 7.23 -7.10 -26.06
CA ALA A 333 6.89 -7.86 -27.25
C ALA A 333 7.92 -7.62 -28.35
N ALA A 334 7.97 -8.48 -29.37
CA ALA A 334 8.70 -8.14 -30.59
C ALA A 334 8.06 -6.91 -31.26
N VAL A 335 8.81 -6.14 -32.06
CA VAL A 335 8.25 -5.01 -32.83
C VAL A 335 7.18 -5.42 -33.84
N SER A 336 7.10 -6.71 -34.19
CA SER A 336 5.99 -7.29 -34.96
C SER A 336 4.70 -7.47 -34.15
N GLY A 337 4.74 -7.31 -32.83
CA GLY A 337 3.68 -7.63 -31.89
C GLY A 337 3.66 -9.10 -31.43
N ALA A 338 4.61 -9.92 -31.89
CA ALA A 338 4.70 -11.32 -31.49
C ALA A 338 5.17 -11.49 -30.03
N ASP A 339 4.72 -12.58 -29.41
CA ASP A 339 5.13 -13.08 -28.08
C ASP A 339 5.11 -12.05 -26.95
N PRO A 340 3.95 -11.38 -26.69
CA PRO A 340 3.87 -10.40 -25.62
C PRO A 340 3.93 -11.06 -24.23
N VAL A 341 4.88 -10.61 -23.41
CA VAL A 341 5.10 -11.05 -22.03
C VAL A 341 4.89 -9.87 -21.08
N SER A 342 4.11 -10.09 -20.02
CA SER A 342 3.83 -9.08 -19.00
C SER A 342 4.67 -9.35 -17.75
N PHE A 343 5.18 -8.28 -17.17
CA PHE A 343 5.99 -8.24 -15.97
C PHE A 343 5.29 -7.36 -14.94
N VAL A 344 4.91 -7.96 -13.81
CA VAL A 344 4.23 -7.29 -12.70
C VAL A 344 4.79 -7.85 -11.39
N PRO A 345 5.47 -7.04 -10.56
CA PRO A 345 5.84 -7.44 -9.22
C PRO A 345 4.62 -7.84 -8.38
N ASN A 346 4.79 -8.84 -7.51
CA ASN A 346 3.70 -9.28 -6.62
C ASN A 346 3.30 -8.17 -5.65
N GLY A 347 1.99 -7.93 -5.54
CA GLY A 347 1.41 -6.86 -4.74
C GLY A 347 -0.11 -6.96 -4.67
N PRO A 348 -0.76 -6.11 -3.85
CA PRO A 348 -2.21 -6.01 -3.84
C PRO A 348 -2.73 -5.56 -5.21
N TYR A 349 -3.95 -5.95 -5.56
CA TYR A 349 -4.55 -5.60 -6.85
C TYR A 349 -4.80 -4.09 -7.02
N SER A 350 -5.14 -3.40 -5.92
CA SER A 350 -5.48 -1.98 -5.90
C SER A 350 -4.77 -1.26 -4.76
N SER A 351 -4.65 0.06 -4.88
CA SER A 351 -4.19 0.92 -3.78
C SER A 351 -5.32 1.27 -2.80
N ASN A 352 -6.57 0.93 -3.14
CA ASN A 352 -7.70 1.08 -2.26
C ASN A 352 -7.51 0.18 -1.02
N SER A 353 -7.54 0.76 0.17
CA SER A 353 -7.30 0.05 1.42
C SER A 353 -8.15 0.67 2.53
N PHE A 354 -9.33 0.11 2.76
CA PHE A 354 -10.29 0.62 3.75
C PHE A 354 -10.10 -0.01 5.12
N LYS A 355 -9.90 -1.33 5.16
CA LYS A 355 -9.58 -2.07 6.38
C LYS A 355 -8.47 -3.08 6.12
N VAL A 356 -7.73 -3.40 7.17
CA VAL A 356 -6.77 -4.49 7.20
C VAL A 356 -7.02 -5.35 8.43
N TYR A 357 -6.94 -6.66 8.26
CA TYR A 357 -7.15 -7.67 9.30
C TYR A 357 -6.01 -8.66 9.28
N ALA A 358 -5.58 -9.15 10.44
CA ALA A 358 -4.60 -10.22 10.55
C ALA A 358 -5.23 -11.39 11.30
N ALA A 359 -5.23 -12.56 10.68
CA ALA A 359 -5.79 -13.77 11.27
C ALA A 359 -5.19 -15.01 10.61
N ASN A 360 -5.03 -16.08 11.38
CA ASN A 360 -4.54 -17.37 10.91
C ASN A 360 -3.26 -17.28 10.03
N GLY A 361 -2.33 -16.39 10.38
CA GLY A 361 -1.01 -16.30 9.74
C GLY A 361 -1.06 -15.65 8.36
N ALA A 362 -2.15 -14.94 8.08
CA ALA A 362 -2.30 -14.11 6.90
C ALA A 362 -2.88 -12.76 7.28
N VAL A 363 -2.67 -11.82 6.36
CA VAL A 363 -3.23 -10.48 6.44
C VAL A 363 -4.18 -10.27 5.27
N TYR A 364 -5.36 -9.72 5.55
CA TYR A 364 -6.41 -9.47 4.59
C TYR A 364 -6.57 -7.95 4.41
N GLY A 365 -6.23 -7.45 3.23
CA GLY A 365 -6.53 -6.09 2.81
C GLY A 365 -7.90 -6.01 2.14
N LEU A 366 -8.78 -5.14 2.63
CA LEU A 366 -10.10 -4.93 2.05
C LEU A 366 -10.15 -3.58 1.34
N SER A 367 -10.53 -3.59 0.07
CA SER A 367 -10.50 -2.41 -0.81
C SER A 367 -11.84 -1.69 -0.92
N GLY A 368 -12.88 -2.18 -0.26
CA GLY A 368 -14.21 -1.57 -0.31
C GLY A 368 -14.27 -0.21 0.36
N GLY A 369 -15.46 0.25 0.71
CA GLY A 369 -15.57 1.42 1.57
C GLY A 369 -16.92 2.11 1.53
N TYR A 370 -17.01 3.11 2.40
CA TYR A 370 -18.09 4.09 2.40
C TYR A 370 -17.58 5.42 2.97
N SER A 371 -18.21 6.52 2.57
CA SER A 371 -17.89 7.86 3.09
C SER A 371 -18.33 8.03 4.55
N GLU A 372 -17.91 9.10 5.23
CA GLU A 372 -18.41 9.43 6.59
C GLU A 372 -19.93 9.66 6.63
N SER A 373 -20.55 9.97 5.47
CA SER A 373 -22.00 10.05 5.32
C SER A 373 -22.68 8.71 5.02
N TYR A 374 -21.91 7.61 5.04
CA TYR A 374 -22.32 6.25 4.73
C TYR A 374 -22.81 6.05 3.28
N LEU A 375 -22.21 6.80 2.34
CA LEU A 375 -22.41 6.55 0.92
C LEU A 375 -21.42 5.49 0.46
N GLN A 376 -21.91 4.49 -0.26
CA GLN A 376 -21.12 3.40 -0.84
C GLN A 376 -20.05 3.93 -1.79
N SER A 377 -18.88 3.28 -1.79
CA SER A 377 -17.81 3.57 -2.75
C SER A 377 -18.03 2.88 -4.10
N GLU A 378 -18.91 1.87 -4.15
CA GLU A 378 -19.25 1.12 -5.36
C GLU A 378 -18.04 0.35 -5.95
N LEU A 379 -17.16 -0.16 -5.09
CA LEU A 379 -15.93 -0.86 -5.48
C LEU A 379 -16.15 -2.38 -5.54
N TYR A 380 -15.56 -3.00 -6.56
CA TYR A 380 -15.57 -4.46 -6.80
C TYR A 380 -14.17 -5.07 -6.78
N ASP A 381 -13.22 -4.31 -6.23
CA ASP A 381 -11.81 -4.64 -6.12
C ASP A 381 -11.51 -5.85 -5.20
N GLY A 382 -12.51 -6.32 -4.44
CA GLY A 382 -12.48 -7.56 -3.64
C GLY A 382 -11.63 -7.48 -2.37
N PHE A 383 -10.84 -8.52 -2.12
CA PHE A 383 -9.86 -8.57 -1.02
C PHE A 383 -8.54 -9.18 -1.45
N TYR A 384 -7.49 -8.88 -0.67
CA TYR A 384 -6.11 -9.30 -0.94
C TYR A 384 -5.59 -10.05 0.29
N GLU A 385 -5.16 -11.30 0.12
CA GLU A 385 -4.54 -12.10 1.17
C GLU A 385 -3.01 -12.03 1.04
N TYR A 386 -2.33 -11.54 2.06
CA TYR A 386 -0.88 -11.63 2.20
C TYR A 386 -0.51 -12.80 3.11
N ARG A 387 0.25 -13.75 2.58
CA ARG A 387 0.72 -14.92 3.31
C ARG A 387 2.12 -15.27 2.84
N ASN A 388 3.03 -15.55 3.78
CA ASN A 388 4.40 -15.98 3.48
C ASN A 388 5.21 -15.05 2.54
N GLY A 389 4.93 -13.74 2.57
CA GLY A 389 5.63 -12.78 1.72
C GLY A 389 4.99 -12.52 0.35
N GLU A 390 3.84 -13.12 0.06
CA GLU A 390 3.17 -13.02 -1.23
C GLU A 390 1.69 -12.62 -1.08
N TRP A 391 1.22 -11.82 -2.02
CA TRP A 391 -0.16 -11.39 -2.18
C TRP A 391 -0.92 -12.31 -3.15
N ASN A 392 -2.08 -12.80 -2.71
CA ASN A 392 -3.10 -13.44 -3.52
C ASN A 392 -4.33 -12.51 -3.60
N ASN A 393 -4.82 -12.25 -4.80
CA ASN A 393 -5.88 -11.27 -5.04
C ASN A 393 -7.17 -11.97 -5.46
N TYR A 394 -8.28 -11.65 -4.78
CA TYR A 394 -9.59 -12.27 -5.03
C TYR A 394 -10.63 -11.20 -5.32
N ASN A 395 -11.05 -11.10 -6.58
CA ASN A 395 -12.05 -10.15 -7.03
C ASN A 395 -12.77 -10.64 -8.30
N VAL A 396 -13.85 -9.95 -8.66
CA VAL A 396 -14.68 -10.29 -9.83
C VAL A 396 -13.99 -10.00 -11.18
N HIS A 397 -12.90 -9.24 -11.20
CA HIS A 397 -12.13 -8.99 -12.42
C HIS A 397 -11.22 -10.18 -12.76
N LEU A 398 -10.66 -10.84 -11.74
CA LEU A 398 -9.85 -12.05 -11.87
C LEU A 398 -10.72 -13.31 -11.95
N TYR A 399 -11.85 -13.32 -11.24
CA TYR A 399 -12.78 -14.44 -11.16
C TYR A 399 -14.21 -13.97 -11.46
N PRO A 400 -14.59 -13.78 -12.74
CA PRO A 400 -15.87 -13.18 -13.12
C PRO A 400 -17.08 -14.10 -12.93
N ASP A 401 -16.87 -15.41 -12.80
CA ASP A 401 -17.95 -16.39 -12.57
C ASP A 401 -18.37 -16.39 -11.09
N PRO A 402 -19.63 -16.01 -10.76
CA PRO A 402 -20.13 -16.00 -9.39
C PRO A 402 -20.12 -17.38 -8.70
N ALA A 403 -20.14 -18.48 -9.47
CA ALA A 403 -20.02 -19.83 -8.91
C ALA A 403 -18.59 -20.12 -8.40
N VAL A 404 -17.59 -19.43 -8.96
CA VAL A 404 -16.17 -19.56 -8.57
C VAL A 404 -15.85 -18.58 -7.45
N PHE A 405 -16.22 -17.32 -7.62
CA PHE A 405 -16.05 -16.26 -6.63
C PHE A 405 -17.36 -15.48 -6.51
N PRO A 406 -18.08 -15.56 -5.37
CA PRO A 406 -19.42 -14.99 -5.25
C PRO A 406 -19.43 -13.44 -5.32
N GLY A 407 -18.25 -12.81 -5.28
CA GLY A 407 -18.13 -11.36 -5.31
C GLY A 407 -18.42 -10.73 -3.95
N GLY A 408 -18.81 -9.46 -3.99
CA GLY A 408 -19.09 -8.65 -2.82
C GLY A 408 -18.65 -7.21 -3.07
N LYS A 409 -19.63 -6.32 -3.24
CA LYS A 409 -19.39 -4.90 -3.41
C LYS A 409 -18.96 -4.29 -2.09
N ASP A 410 -17.94 -3.45 -2.10
CA ASP A 410 -17.45 -2.75 -0.93
C ASP A 410 -17.21 -3.70 0.27
N LEU A 411 -16.25 -4.63 0.17
CA LEU A 411 -15.84 -5.42 1.34
C LEU A 411 -15.22 -4.49 2.40
N VAL A 412 -15.80 -4.47 3.60
CA VAL A 412 -15.49 -3.49 4.65
C VAL A 412 -15.19 -4.10 6.02
N ALA A 413 -15.49 -5.38 6.23
CA ALA A 413 -15.23 -6.06 7.48
C ALA A 413 -14.78 -7.49 7.25
N ALA A 414 -14.03 -8.06 8.19
CA ALA A 414 -13.64 -9.46 8.17
C ALA A 414 -13.55 -10.05 9.58
N ALA A 415 -13.83 -11.34 9.70
CA ALA A 415 -13.49 -12.11 10.89
C ALA A 415 -13.13 -13.55 10.51
N TYR A 416 -12.17 -14.10 11.25
CA TYR A 416 -11.81 -15.51 11.17
C TYR A 416 -12.60 -16.30 12.20
N ASN A 417 -13.16 -17.43 11.80
CA ASN A 417 -13.82 -18.37 12.68
C ASN A 417 -12.87 -19.53 12.99
N PRO A 418 -12.28 -19.60 14.20
CA PRO A 418 -11.32 -20.65 14.55
C PRO A 418 -11.96 -22.03 14.76
N VAL A 419 -13.28 -22.10 14.95
CA VAL A 419 -14.00 -23.36 15.14
C VAL A 419 -14.26 -24.05 13.80
N THR A 420 -14.57 -23.27 12.76
CA THR A 420 -14.87 -23.80 11.42
C THR A 420 -13.72 -23.67 10.42
N ASP A 421 -12.65 -22.96 10.79
CA ASP A 421 -11.50 -22.61 9.95
C ASP A 421 -11.91 -21.85 8.67
N LYS A 422 -12.86 -20.93 8.79
CA LYS A 422 -13.38 -20.12 7.68
C LYS A 422 -13.16 -18.64 7.92
N MET A 423 -13.00 -17.89 6.83
CA MET A 423 -13.05 -16.43 6.85
C MET A 423 -14.46 -15.96 6.50
N TYR A 424 -14.87 -14.85 7.07
CA TYR A 424 -16.12 -14.18 6.72
C TYR A 424 -15.81 -12.72 6.37
N PHE A 425 -16.43 -12.20 5.30
CA PHE A 425 -16.27 -10.83 4.85
C PHE A 425 -17.60 -10.09 4.78
N GLY A 426 -17.70 -8.95 5.45
CA GLY A 426 -18.84 -8.06 5.39
C GLY A 426 -18.78 -7.17 4.14
N SER A 427 -19.84 -7.20 3.33
CA SER A 427 -20.03 -6.32 2.18
C SER A 427 -20.97 -5.17 2.54
N PHE A 428 -20.58 -3.94 2.22
CA PHE A 428 -21.44 -2.76 2.33
C PHE A 428 -22.37 -2.64 1.10
N GLY A 429 -22.99 -3.74 0.68
CA GLY A 429 -23.87 -3.74 -0.51
C GLY A 429 -24.54 -5.07 -0.83
N ASN A 430 -23.93 -6.20 -0.53
CA ASN A 430 -24.42 -7.52 -0.92
C ASN A 430 -24.63 -8.50 0.24
N GLY A 431 -24.22 -8.16 1.46
CA GLY A 431 -24.40 -9.01 2.64
C GLY A 431 -23.10 -9.58 3.19
N LEU A 432 -23.09 -10.86 3.56
CA LEU A 432 -21.94 -11.53 4.18
C LEU A 432 -21.39 -12.62 3.26
N VAL A 433 -20.10 -12.58 2.97
CA VAL A 433 -19.40 -13.64 2.23
C VAL A 433 -18.78 -14.60 3.22
N GLU A 434 -19.20 -15.87 3.20
CA GLU A 434 -18.44 -16.96 3.81
C GLU A 434 -17.38 -17.44 2.82
N TRP A 435 -16.11 -17.37 3.23
CA TRP A 435 -14.95 -17.70 2.42
C TRP A 435 -14.28 -18.98 2.90
N ASN A 436 -14.25 -19.96 2.00
CA ASN A 436 -13.54 -21.23 2.16
C ASN A 436 -12.73 -21.58 0.89
N GLY A 437 -12.29 -20.55 0.17
CA GLY A 437 -11.63 -20.67 -1.13
C GLY A 437 -12.58 -20.64 -2.33
N LEU A 438 -11.98 -20.62 -3.51
CA LEU A 438 -12.70 -20.60 -4.79
C LEU A 438 -13.60 -21.84 -4.93
N ASN A 439 -14.79 -21.65 -5.50
CA ASN A 439 -15.85 -22.66 -5.70
C ASN A 439 -16.51 -23.21 -4.42
N LYS A 440 -16.10 -22.76 -3.23
CA LYS A 440 -16.59 -23.25 -1.93
C LYS A 440 -17.18 -22.16 -1.05
N SER A 441 -17.37 -20.97 -1.61
CA SER A 441 -17.74 -19.77 -0.87
C SER A 441 -19.20 -19.41 -1.12
N VAL A 442 -19.85 -18.84 -0.11
CA VAL A 442 -21.29 -18.55 -0.12
C VAL A 442 -21.51 -17.07 0.15
N LEU A 443 -22.37 -16.43 -0.63
CA LEU A 443 -22.89 -15.10 -0.32
C LEU A 443 -24.23 -15.22 0.40
N TYR A 444 -24.27 -14.74 1.64
CA TYR A 444 -25.49 -14.58 2.43
C TYR A 444 -26.08 -13.20 2.19
N ASN A 445 -27.32 -13.19 1.72
CA ASN A 445 -28.13 -12.00 1.44
C ASN A 445 -29.56 -12.22 1.97
N GLY A 446 -30.52 -11.39 1.59
CA GLY A 446 -31.88 -11.45 2.12
C GLY A 446 -32.69 -12.70 1.72
N TYR A 447 -32.17 -13.56 0.82
CA TYR A 447 -32.84 -14.81 0.43
C TYR A 447 -32.49 -16.00 1.31
N ASN A 448 -31.28 -16.05 1.85
CA ASN A 448 -30.72 -17.19 2.56
C ASN A 448 -30.20 -16.81 3.96
N SER A 449 -30.57 -15.64 4.45
CA SER A 449 -30.24 -15.14 5.79
C SER A 449 -31.35 -14.24 6.33
N THR A 450 -31.20 -13.81 7.58
CA THR A 450 -32.07 -12.81 8.20
C THR A 450 -31.69 -11.36 7.86
N LEU A 451 -30.68 -11.14 7.02
CA LEU A 451 -30.18 -9.79 6.70
C LEU A 451 -31.23 -8.99 5.91
N VAL A 452 -31.24 -7.67 6.15
CA VAL A 452 -32.22 -6.73 5.60
C VAL A 452 -31.51 -5.69 4.72
N SER A 453 -32.12 -5.37 3.58
CA SER A 453 -31.65 -4.31 2.70
C SER A 453 -31.94 -2.92 3.27
N ALA A 454 -31.00 -2.01 3.06
CA ALA A 454 -31.12 -0.64 3.50
C ALA A 454 -32.01 0.24 2.62
N ASN A 455 -32.31 -0.21 1.40
CA ASN A 455 -33.15 0.53 0.46
C ASN A 455 -34.63 0.19 0.63
N ASN A 456 -34.94 -1.10 0.57
CA ASN A 456 -36.29 -1.65 0.73
C ASN A 456 -36.18 -3.02 1.42
N PRO A 457 -36.89 -3.31 2.52
CA PRO A 457 -36.91 -4.64 3.15
C PRO A 457 -37.24 -5.81 2.21
N ASP A 458 -37.95 -5.56 1.10
CA ASP A 458 -38.28 -6.55 0.08
C ASP A 458 -37.13 -6.83 -0.90
N ASP A 459 -36.15 -5.93 -1.01
CA ASP A 459 -34.93 -6.18 -1.78
C ASP A 459 -34.04 -7.16 -1.00
N LYS A 460 -33.84 -8.34 -1.59
CA LYS A 460 -33.06 -9.43 -0.99
C LYS A 460 -31.63 -9.53 -1.52
N THR A 461 -31.21 -8.61 -2.38
CA THR A 461 -29.94 -8.72 -3.13
C THR A 461 -28.99 -7.54 -2.95
N LEU A 462 -29.52 -6.32 -2.95
CA LEU A 462 -28.72 -5.10 -2.96
C LEU A 462 -28.96 -4.27 -1.71
N TYR A 463 -28.00 -3.41 -1.40
CA TYR A 463 -27.99 -2.53 -0.22
C TYR A 463 -28.06 -3.30 1.11
N ILE A 464 -27.69 -4.56 1.12
CA ILE A 464 -27.54 -5.35 2.35
C ILE A 464 -26.16 -5.01 2.90
N ARG A 465 -26.14 -4.02 3.81
CA ARG A 465 -24.92 -3.43 4.34
C ARG A 465 -24.51 -4.16 5.60
N VAL A 466 -23.48 -4.99 5.51
CA VAL A 466 -22.80 -5.58 6.67
C VAL A 466 -21.59 -4.69 6.99
N THR A 467 -21.59 -4.08 8.17
CA THR A 467 -20.59 -3.06 8.57
C THR A 467 -19.49 -3.61 9.43
N ASP A 468 -19.77 -4.63 10.24
CA ASP A 468 -18.80 -5.30 11.09
C ASP A 468 -19.26 -6.72 11.44
N LEU A 469 -18.32 -7.55 11.90
CA LEU A 469 -18.62 -8.89 12.38
C LEU A 469 -17.60 -9.38 13.41
N ALA A 470 -18.03 -10.28 14.27
CA ALA A 470 -17.19 -10.91 15.29
C ALA A 470 -17.59 -12.37 15.48
N VAL A 471 -16.65 -13.22 15.89
CA VAL A 471 -16.89 -14.64 16.15
C VAL A 471 -16.72 -14.90 17.65
N ASP A 472 -17.69 -15.56 18.28
CA ASP A 472 -17.58 -15.96 19.68
C ASP A 472 -16.80 -17.28 19.85
N ARG A 473 -16.64 -17.71 21.10
CA ARG A 473 -15.82 -18.88 21.45
C ARG A 473 -16.45 -20.19 20.96
N GLU A 474 -17.77 -20.20 20.77
CA GLU A 474 -18.56 -21.29 20.27
C GLU A 474 -18.56 -21.37 18.72
N GLY A 475 -18.01 -20.34 18.05
CA GLY A 475 -17.91 -20.28 16.61
C GLY A 475 -19.14 -19.67 15.93
N VAL A 476 -20.02 -19.01 16.67
CA VAL A 476 -21.15 -18.26 16.10
C VAL A 476 -20.62 -16.95 15.51
N VAL A 477 -21.00 -16.67 14.28
CA VAL A 477 -20.62 -15.44 13.57
C VAL A 477 -21.70 -14.39 13.81
N TRP A 478 -21.36 -13.38 14.61
CA TRP A 478 -22.21 -12.23 14.90
C TRP A 478 -21.97 -11.13 13.86
N VAL A 479 -23.04 -10.51 13.39
CA VAL A 479 -23.02 -9.60 12.24
C VAL A 479 -23.83 -8.34 12.54
N THR A 480 -23.27 -7.16 12.25
CA THR A 480 -24.03 -5.90 12.21
C THR A 480 -24.49 -5.60 10.79
N ASN A 481 -25.80 -5.46 10.62
CA ASN A 481 -26.46 -5.13 9.36
C ASN A 481 -27.15 -3.77 9.48
N ARG A 482 -26.53 -2.75 8.89
CA ARG A 482 -27.04 -1.37 8.95
C ARG A 482 -28.08 -1.12 7.87
N ASN A 483 -29.34 -1.41 8.17
CA ASN A 483 -30.44 -1.33 7.21
C ASN A 483 -31.26 -0.03 7.29
N HIS A 484 -31.20 0.75 8.37
CA HIS A 484 -31.94 2.03 8.48
C HIS A 484 -33.47 1.91 8.42
N GLN A 485 -34.00 0.69 8.46
CA GLN A 485 -35.42 0.41 8.41
C GLN A 485 -35.95 0.39 9.85
N PRO A 486 -36.80 1.35 10.25
CA PRO A 486 -37.30 1.41 11.62
C PRO A 486 -37.95 0.08 12.05
N GLY A 487 -37.57 -0.40 13.24
CA GLY A 487 -38.09 -1.66 13.80
C GLY A 487 -37.44 -2.94 13.27
N GLN A 488 -36.56 -2.85 12.27
CA GLN A 488 -35.80 -4.02 11.80
C GLN A 488 -34.56 -4.26 12.68
N PRO A 489 -34.19 -5.54 12.92
CA PRO A 489 -32.98 -5.88 13.65
C PRO A 489 -31.74 -5.49 12.87
N SER A 490 -30.69 -5.08 13.57
CA SER A 490 -29.35 -4.87 12.98
C SER A 490 -28.34 -5.89 13.48
N LEU A 491 -28.57 -6.56 14.60
CA LEU A 491 -27.72 -7.62 15.09
C LEU A 491 -28.27 -8.99 14.64
N HIS A 492 -27.41 -9.77 14.00
CA HIS A 492 -27.71 -11.13 13.54
C HIS A 492 -26.63 -12.10 13.99
N ALA A 493 -26.97 -13.39 14.01
CA ALA A 493 -26.03 -14.48 14.27
C ALA A 493 -26.19 -15.59 13.22
N LEU A 494 -25.07 -16.06 12.69
CA LEU A 494 -24.95 -17.28 11.91
C LEU A 494 -24.34 -18.36 12.79
N HIS A 495 -25.14 -19.36 13.13
CA HIS A 495 -24.72 -20.51 13.92
C HIS A 495 -23.95 -21.51 13.06
N SER A 496 -23.14 -22.37 13.69
CA SER A 496 -22.30 -23.36 12.99
C SER A 496 -23.09 -24.41 12.19
N ASP A 497 -24.37 -24.59 12.49
CA ASP A 497 -25.32 -25.44 11.76
C ASP A 497 -25.92 -24.75 10.50
N GLY A 498 -25.53 -23.50 10.23
CA GLY A 498 -26.03 -22.69 9.12
C GLY A 498 -27.31 -21.91 9.43
N ARG A 499 -27.85 -22.02 10.65
CA ARG A 499 -29.07 -21.31 11.05
C ARG A 499 -28.77 -19.83 11.29
N TRP A 500 -29.63 -18.98 10.75
CA TRP A 500 -29.62 -17.54 11.01
C TRP A 500 -30.61 -17.16 12.12
N GLU A 501 -30.20 -16.24 12.97
CA GLU A 501 -31.01 -15.65 14.02
C GLU A 501 -30.87 -14.12 14.00
N ALA A 502 -31.97 -13.41 14.23
CA ALA A 502 -31.99 -11.95 14.31
C ALA A 502 -32.42 -11.49 15.70
N PHE A 503 -31.78 -10.43 16.20
CA PHE A 503 -31.96 -9.95 17.57
C PHE A 503 -32.68 -8.60 17.59
N ASN A 504 -33.89 -8.60 18.12
CA ASN A 504 -34.59 -7.37 18.50
C ASN A 504 -33.96 -6.79 19.77
N MET A 505 -33.97 -5.46 19.89
CA MET A 505 -33.46 -4.75 21.07
C MET A 505 -34.56 -3.89 21.72
N PRO A 506 -35.42 -4.48 22.57
CA PRO A 506 -36.70 -3.88 22.93
C PRO A 506 -36.57 -2.65 23.83
N GLY A 507 -36.64 -1.43 23.28
CA GLY A 507 -36.44 -0.17 24.00
C GLY A 507 -35.05 0.44 23.81
N VAL A 508 -34.35 -0.01 22.76
CA VAL A 508 -33.42 0.84 22.02
C VAL A 508 -34.25 1.63 21.00
N PRO A 509 -34.17 2.99 20.96
CA PRO A 509 -35.01 3.80 20.09
C PRO A 509 -34.87 3.50 18.59
N ASP A 510 -33.66 3.19 18.13
CA ASP A 510 -33.40 2.80 16.75
C ASP A 510 -32.28 1.75 16.69
N ALA A 511 -32.69 0.48 16.68
CA ALA A 511 -31.78 -0.67 16.61
C ALA A 511 -31.37 -1.02 15.17
N SER A 512 -31.74 -0.22 14.16
CA SER A 512 -31.45 -0.51 12.73
C SER A 512 -30.11 0.07 12.24
N ARG A 513 -29.34 0.67 13.16
CA ARG A 513 -28.20 1.56 12.85
C ARG A 513 -26.94 1.27 13.66
N PHE A 514 -26.73 0.01 14.03
CA PHE A 514 -25.44 -0.38 14.57
C PHE A 514 -24.40 -0.49 13.46
N ASP A 515 -23.17 -0.10 13.78
CA ASP A 515 -22.05 -0.13 12.84
C ASP A 515 -21.00 -1.14 13.29
N LEU A 516 -20.30 -0.87 14.40
CA LEU A 516 -19.21 -1.67 14.91
C LEU A 516 -19.71 -2.69 15.92
N LEU A 517 -19.01 -3.83 16.01
CA LEU A 517 -19.30 -4.91 16.93
C LEU A 517 -18.03 -5.38 17.61
N LEU A 518 -18.08 -5.49 18.93
CA LEU A 518 -17.04 -6.15 19.72
C LEU A 518 -17.68 -7.11 20.73
N LEU A 519 -17.03 -8.26 20.95
CA LEU A 519 -17.41 -9.24 21.96
C LEU A 519 -16.44 -9.16 23.15
N ASP A 520 -16.99 -8.99 24.36
CA ASP A 520 -16.19 -9.10 25.58
C ASP A 520 -16.05 -10.55 26.07
N ASP A 521 -15.30 -10.76 27.16
CA ASP A 521 -15.04 -12.10 27.70
C ASP A 521 -16.25 -12.77 28.37
N TYR A 522 -17.32 -12.02 28.62
CA TYR A 522 -18.58 -12.50 29.17
C TYR A 522 -19.64 -12.71 28.09
N GLY A 523 -19.27 -12.55 26.81
CA GLY A 523 -20.16 -12.73 25.67
C GLY A 523 -21.14 -11.57 25.44
N ASN A 524 -20.93 -10.41 26.07
CA ASN A 524 -21.74 -9.22 25.77
C ASN A 524 -21.28 -8.59 24.45
N LYS A 525 -22.24 -8.00 23.74
CA LYS A 525 -22.06 -7.37 22.44
C LYS A 525 -21.99 -5.87 22.65
N TRP A 526 -20.84 -5.29 22.35
CA TRP A 526 -20.61 -3.85 22.33
C TRP A 526 -20.89 -3.35 20.91
N LEU A 527 -21.93 -2.53 20.76
CA LEU A 527 -22.51 -2.14 19.47
C LEU A 527 -22.51 -0.63 19.32
N SER A 528 -21.67 -0.10 18.43
CA SER A 528 -21.64 1.35 18.21
C SER A 528 -22.86 1.80 17.43
N ILE A 529 -23.43 2.93 17.82
CA ILE A 529 -24.48 3.61 17.05
C ILE A 529 -23.82 4.34 15.88
N SER A 530 -24.47 4.38 14.73
CA SER A 530 -23.89 5.03 13.57
C SER A 530 -23.54 6.50 13.81
N ARG A 531 -22.39 6.94 13.30
CA ARG A 531 -21.81 8.27 13.53
C ARG A 531 -22.58 9.43 12.88
N ARG A 532 -23.70 9.14 12.21
CA ARG A 532 -24.61 10.17 11.69
C ARG A 532 -25.68 10.43 12.75
N VAL A 533 -25.71 11.65 13.30
CA VAL A 533 -26.67 11.99 14.35
C VAL A 533 -28.07 11.98 13.79
N PHE A 534 -28.91 11.16 14.38
CA PHE A 534 -30.35 11.21 14.18
C PHE A 534 -31.02 11.42 15.52
N ASN A 535 -30.86 10.48 16.46
CA ASN A 535 -31.49 10.54 17.78
C ASN A 535 -30.52 10.31 18.95
N GLN A 536 -29.46 9.50 18.76
CA GLN A 536 -28.51 9.13 19.82
C GLN A 536 -27.09 8.97 19.24
N THR A 537 -26.09 9.05 20.12
CA THR A 537 -24.68 8.76 19.86
C THR A 537 -24.14 7.80 20.92
N GLY A 538 -22.92 7.29 20.74
CA GLY A 538 -22.30 6.32 21.64
C GLY A 538 -22.54 4.87 21.21
N LEU A 539 -22.65 3.96 22.18
CA LEU A 539 -22.83 2.53 21.95
C LEU A 539 -23.85 1.91 22.89
N TYR A 540 -24.30 0.71 22.57
CA TYR A 540 -25.00 -0.18 23.48
C TYR A 540 -24.15 -1.38 23.85
N VAL A 541 -24.13 -1.75 25.12
CA VAL A 541 -23.70 -3.07 25.57
C VAL A 541 -24.95 -3.93 25.71
N PHE A 542 -24.98 -5.09 25.08
CA PHE A 542 -26.14 -5.97 25.03
C PHE A 542 -25.77 -7.42 25.39
N ASN A 543 -26.51 -8.01 26.30
CA ASN A 543 -26.43 -9.43 26.58
C ASN A 543 -27.53 -10.18 25.80
N SER A 544 -27.13 -11.09 24.92
CA SER A 544 -28.06 -11.81 24.04
C SER A 544 -28.93 -12.84 24.76
N GLU A 545 -28.54 -13.29 25.95
CA GLU A 545 -29.26 -14.29 26.74
C GLU A 545 -30.26 -13.63 27.68
N THR A 546 -29.79 -12.72 28.54
CA THR A 546 -30.63 -12.01 29.52
C THR A 546 -31.47 -10.90 28.91
N LYS A 547 -31.12 -10.47 27.69
CA LYS A 547 -31.68 -9.30 26.97
C LYS A 547 -31.45 -7.97 27.68
N GLU A 548 -30.60 -7.95 28.70
CA GLU A 548 -30.16 -6.72 29.36
C GLU A 548 -29.35 -5.86 28.40
N ARG A 549 -29.44 -4.55 28.61
CA ARG A 549 -28.70 -3.58 27.83
C ARG A 549 -28.30 -2.37 28.64
N ARG A 550 -27.24 -1.70 28.19
CA ARG A 550 -26.82 -0.40 28.69
C ARG A 550 -26.44 0.53 27.54
N HIS A 551 -26.96 1.74 27.55
CA HIS A 551 -26.50 2.81 26.67
C HIS A 551 -25.28 3.49 27.31
N VAL A 552 -24.23 3.69 26.52
CA VAL A 552 -22.98 4.35 26.91
C VAL A 552 -22.74 5.51 25.94
N SER A 553 -22.57 6.72 26.49
CA SER A 553 -22.42 7.98 25.76
C SER A 553 -21.30 8.84 26.35
N SER A 554 -21.10 10.06 25.82
CA SER A 554 -20.05 10.97 26.29
C SER A 554 -20.38 11.72 27.59
N GLY A 555 -21.64 11.71 28.04
CA GLY A 555 -22.04 12.36 29.29
C GLY A 555 -21.44 11.66 30.52
N SER A 556 -20.90 12.43 31.47
CA SER A 556 -20.50 11.88 32.78
C SER A 556 -21.71 11.27 33.49
N GLY A 557 -21.53 10.09 34.09
CA GLY A 557 -22.60 9.27 34.63
C GLY A 557 -23.34 8.41 33.60
N ALA A 558 -23.23 8.76 32.32
CA ALA A 558 -23.91 8.12 31.20
C ALA A 558 -22.95 7.36 30.28
N GLY A 559 -21.69 7.13 30.69
CA GLY A 559 -20.67 6.44 29.91
C GLY A 559 -19.32 7.15 29.88
N GLY A 560 -19.27 8.47 30.07
CA GLY A 560 -18.02 9.23 30.20
C GLY A 560 -17.05 9.10 29.01
N LEU A 561 -17.54 8.76 27.81
CA LEU A 561 -16.70 8.68 26.61
C LEU A 561 -16.17 10.07 26.20
N PRO A 562 -14.95 10.17 25.62
CA PRO A 562 -14.45 11.45 25.12
C PRO A 562 -15.34 12.10 24.06
N ASP A 563 -15.97 11.29 23.21
CA ASP A 563 -16.95 11.74 22.20
C ASP A 563 -17.95 10.61 21.86
N GLY A 564 -19.12 10.97 21.36
CA GLY A 564 -20.19 10.01 21.01
C GLY A 564 -20.03 9.35 19.64
N PHE A 565 -19.15 9.83 18.77
CA PHE A 565 -18.84 9.18 17.49
C PHE A 565 -17.69 8.19 17.67
N ILE A 566 -18.05 6.91 17.69
CA ILE A 566 -17.11 5.82 17.87
C ILE A 566 -16.62 5.35 16.51
N TYR A 567 -15.30 5.29 16.35
CA TYR A 567 -14.63 4.88 15.12
C TYR A 567 -13.98 3.50 15.23
N SER A 568 -13.62 3.08 16.43
CA SER A 568 -13.00 1.79 16.67
C SER A 568 -13.22 1.29 18.09
N MET A 569 -13.20 -0.04 18.23
CA MET A 569 -13.21 -0.72 19.52
C MET A 569 -12.20 -1.87 19.47
N ALA A 570 -11.46 -2.08 20.55
CA ALA A 570 -10.53 -3.20 20.69
C ALA A 570 -10.55 -3.73 22.11
N LYS A 571 -10.54 -5.05 22.26
CA LYS A 571 -10.34 -5.72 23.54
C LYS A 571 -8.85 -5.99 23.69
N ASP A 572 -8.28 -5.60 24.82
CA ASP A 572 -6.87 -5.85 25.09
C ASP A 572 -6.66 -7.21 25.78
N GLN A 573 -5.40 -7.56 26.03
CA GLN A 573 -5.07 -8.88 26.59
C GLN A 573 -5.52 -9.06 28.05
N ASP A 574 -5.85 -7.97 28.74
CA ASP A 574 -6.34 -7.98 30.12
C ASP A 574 -7.88 -7.92 30.18
N GLY A 575 -8.56 -7.96 29.03
CA GLY A 575 -10.02 -7.92 28.90
C GLY A 575 -10.61 -6.51 28.93
N ALA A 576 -9.78 -5.46 28.96
CA ALA A 576 -10.26 -4.08 28.93
C ALA A 576 -10.72 -3.69 27.52
N ILE A 577 -11.81 -2.93 27.43
CA ILE A 577 -12.36 -2.44 26.15
C ILE A 577 -11.87 -1.02 25.90
N TRP A 578 -11.06 -0.87 24.86
CA TRP A 578 -10.56 0.41 24.36
C TRP A 578 -11.48 0.91 23.26
N ILE A 579 -11.92 2.16 23.37
CA ILE A 579 -12.86 2.79 22.45
C ILE A 579 -12.20 4.04 21.88
N GLY A 580 -11.96 4.02 20.56
CA GLY A 580 -11.49 5.16 19.79
C GLY A 580 -12.66 6.00 19.29
N THR A 581 -12.64 7.29 19.58
CA THR A 581 -13.71 8.23 19.23
C THR A 581 -13.22 9.31 18.25
N ALA A 582 -14.09 10.29 17.93
CA ALA A 582 -13.69 11.48 17.17
C ALA A 582 -12.74 12.42 17.95
N ALA A 583 -12.62 12.26 19.27
CA ALA A 583 -11.87 13.17 20.14
C ALA A 583 -11.04 12.41 21.20
N GLY A 584 -10.38 11.32 20.80
CA GLY A 584 -9.47 10.56 21.66
C GLY A 584 -9.99 9.17 22.05
N VAL A 585 -9.61 8.73 23.26
CA VAL A 585 -9.77 7.33 23.70
C VAL A 585 -10.42 7.22 25.08
N GLY A 586 -11.39 6.31 25.21
CA GLY A 586 -11.95 5.88 26.50
C GLY A 586 -11.73 4.39 26.74
N VAL A 587 -11.55 3.98 27.99
CA VAL A 587 -11.23 2.60 28.38
C VAL A 587 -12.18 2.09 29.47
N PHE A 588 -12.75 0.91 29.26
CA PHE A 588 -13.53 0.19 30.27
C PHE A 588 -12.74 -1.02 30.78
N TYR A 589 -12.23 -0.94 32.00
CA TYR A 589 -11.43 -2.02 32.62
C TYR A 589 -12.26 -3.15 33.24
N ASN A 590 -13.53 -2.88 33.58
CA ASN A 590 -14.41 -3.87 34.19
C ASN A 590 -15.59 -4.15 33.26
N THR A 591 -15.60 -5.33 32.66
CA THR A 591 -16.64 -5.77 31.74
C THR A 591 -17.62 -6.77 32.37
N ASP A 592 -17.57 -6.95 33.70
CA ASP A 592 -18.46 -7.85 34.42
C ASP A 592 -19.93 -7.41 34.24
N PRO A 593 -20.83 -8.30 33.79
CA PRO A 593 -22.25 -7.99 33.60
C PRO A 593 -22.92 -7.38 34.84
N ARG A 594 -22.52 -7.79 36.04
CA ARG A 594 -23.04 -7.26 37.31
C ARG A 594 -22.67 -5.80 37.54
N THR A 595 -21.58 -5.33 36.93
CA THR A 595 -21.18 -3.92 36.94
C THR A 595 -21.88 -3.18 35.82
N ILE A 596 -21.78 -3.70 34.59
CA ILE A 596 -22.35 -3.08 33.39
C ILE A 596 -23.85 -2.85 33.55
N PHE A 597 -24.63 -3.86 33.92
CA PHE A 597 -26.09 -3.75 33.98
C PHE A 597 -26.63 -3.30 35.35
N SER A 598 -25.76 -2.87 36.27
CA SER A 598 -26.20 -2.25 37.52
C SER A 598 -26.70 -0.82 37.33
N ASN A 599 -27.40 -0.31 38.35
CA ASN A 599 -27.79 1.10 38.43
C ASN A 599 -26.63 2.04 38.82
N GLN A 600 -25.40 1.54 38.95
CA GLN A 600 -24.23 2.36 39.29
C GLN A 600 -23.69 3.09 38.06
N THR A 601 -22.88 4.13 38.30
CA THR A 601 -22.13 4.82 37.25
C THR A 601 -21.16 3.84 36.56
N PHE A 602 -21.11 3.90 35.24
CA PHE A 602 -20.25 3.08 34.40
C PHE A 602 -19.63 4.00 33.36
N ASP A 603 -18.61 4.74 33.77
CA ASP A 603 -17.91 5.71 32.94
C ASP A 603 -16.57 5.14 32.47
N ALA A 604 -16.17 5.51 31.25
CA ALA A 604 -14.87 5.19 30.71
C ALA A 604 -13.77 5.92 31.49
N TYR A 605 -12.65 5.25 31.71
CA TYR A 605 -11.41 5.90 32.09
C TYR A 605 -10.79 6.57 30.85
N ILE A 606 -10.38 7.83 30.99
CA ILE A 606 -9.68 8.58 29.94
C ILE A 606 -8.19 8.59 30.29
N PRO A 607 -7.32 7.85 29.56
CA PRO A 607 -5.89 7.87 29.83
C PRO A 607 -5.31 9.27 29.67
N ILE A 608 -4.37 9.63 30.55
CA ILE A 608 -3.72 10.94 30.55
C ILE A 608 -2.24 10.79 30.19
N ILE A 609 -1.80 11.52 29.18
CA ILE A 609 -0.41 11.62 28.76
C ILE A 609 0.01 13.09 28.79
N ASN A 610 1.14 13.40 29.44
CA ASN A 610 1.64 14.77 29.57
C ASN A 610 0.56 15.79 30.05
N ARG A 611 -0.27 15.37 31.02
CA ARG A 611 -1.40 16.14 31.59
C ARG A 611 -2.52 16.48 30.60
N ARG A 612 -2.65 15.73 29.50
CA ARG A 612 -3.75 15.87 28.54
C ARG A 612 -4.41 14.52 28.28
N PRO A 613 -5.71 14.48 27.95
CA PRO A 613 -6.35 13.28 27.45
C PRO A 613 -5.57 12.65 26.29
N LEU A 614 -5.48 11.33 26.29
CA LEU A 614 -4.81 10.57 25.24
C LEU A 614 -5.48 10.85 23.89
N LEU A 615 -4.66 11.33 22.95
CA LEU A 615 -5.10 11.69 21.59
C LEU A 615 -6.22 12.73 21.57
N ASP A 616 -6.20 13.70 22.50
CA ASP A 616 -7.16 14.80 22.56
C ASP A 616 -7.34 15.50 21.20
N GLY A 617 -8.59 15.62 20.76
CA GLY A 617 -8.97 16.20 19.46
C GLY A 617 -8.54 15.40 18.22
N GLN A 618 -8.05 14.16 18.37
CA GLN A 618 -7.72 13.28 17.24
C GLN A 618 -8.82 12.23 17.04
N THR A 619 -9.19 12.00 15.77
CA THR A 619 -10.02 10.86 15.38
C THR A 619 -9.19 9.57 15.49
N VAL A 620 -9.65 8.61 16.29
CA VAL A 620 -8.99 7.30 16.46
C VAL A 620 -9.70 6.24 15.63
N ARG A 621 -9.23 6.02 14.40
CA ARG A 621 -9.91 5.24 13.35
C ARG A 621 -9.82 3.72 13.53
N SER A 622 -8.77 3.25 14.18
CA SER A 622 -8.52 1.83 14.43
C SER A 622 -7.56 1.68 15.59
N ILE A 623 -7.79 0.66 16.41
CA ILE A 623 -6.92 0.27 17.51
C ILE A 623 -6.58 -1.20 17.28
N ALA A 624 -5.29 -1.53 17.28
CA ALA A 624 -4.80 -2.91 17.32
C ALA A 624 -3.92 -3.09 18.56
N VAL A 625 -4.05 -4.24 19.20
CA VAL A 625 -3.28 -4.59 20.39
C VAL A 625 -2.21 -5.58 19.96
N ASP A 626 -0.94 -5.32 20.25
CA ASP A 626 0.14 -6.24 19.90
C ASP A 626 0.44 -7.28 20.99
N GLY A 627 1.41 -8.17 20.73
CA GLY A 627 1.78 -9.25 21.65
C GLY A 627 2.31 -8.80 23.02
N ALA A 628 2.74 -7.54 23.16
CA ALA A 628 3.16 -6.96 24.43
C ALA A 628 2.05 -6.14 25.11
N ASN A 629 0.79 -6.37 24.69
CA ASN A 629 -0.39 -5.61 25.08
C ASN A 629 -0.29 -4.10 24.79
N ARG A 630 0.60 -3.67 23.88
CA ARG A 630 0.75 -2.26 23.49
C ARG A 630 -0.28 -1.87 22.45
N LYS A 631 -0.58 -0.57 22.36
CA LYS A 631 -1.72 -0.07 21.59
C LYS A 631 -1.22 0.65 20.35
N TRP A 632 -1.45 0.03 19.20
CA TRP A 632 -1.29 0.66 17.89
C TRP A 632 -2.57 1.42 17.55
N MET A 633 -2.49 2.73 17.37
CA MET A 633 -3.64 3.59 17.13
C MET A 633 -3.48 4.33 15.81
N ALA A 634 -4.38 4.05 14.88
CA ALA A 634 -4.49 4.73 13.60
C ALA A 634 -5.29 6.03 13.77
N THR A 635 -4.74 7.15 13.29
CA THR A 635 -5.37 8.47 13.38
C THR A 635 -5.38 9.21 12.05
N ASP A 636 -6.05 10.35 11.98
CA ASP A 636 -5.94 11.29 10.86
C ASP A 636 -4.55 11.98 10.79
N ASN A 637 -3.71 11.82 11.82
CA ASN A 637 -2.38 12.42 11.94
C ASN A 637 -1.29 11.36 12.23
N GLY A 638 -1.32 10.25 11.49
CA GLY A 638 -0.31 9.20 11.52
C GLY A 638 -0.68 8.01 12.39
N LEU A 639 0.30 7.11 12.54
CA LEU A 639 0.19 5.89 13.34
C LEU A 639 0.95 6.08 14.66
N TRP A 640 0.29 5.78 15.77
CA TRP A 640 0.86 5.87 17.10
C TRP A 640 1.03 4.49 17.72
N LEU A 641 2.08 4.32 18.52
CA LEU A 641 2.26 3.18 19.40
C LEU A 641 2.37 3.68 20.85
N PHE A 642 1.47 3.23 21.70
CA PHE A 642 1.46 3.54 23.13
C PHE A 642 1.80 2.34 24.00
N SER A 643 2.25 2.60 25.22
CA SER A 643 2.37 1.59 26.29
C SER A 643 1.05 0.87 26.56
N PRO A 644 1.07 -0.28 27.25
CA PRO A 644 -0.15 -1.04 27.53
C PRO A 644 -1.23 -0.24 28.28
N ASP A 645 -0.87 0.67 29.16
CA ASP A 645 -1.82 1.53 29.88
C ASP A 645 -2.15 2.84 29.16
N GLY A 646 -1.53 3.11 28.01
CA GLY A 646 -1.73 4.34 27.24
C GLY A 646 -1.07 5.58 27.84
N THR A 647 -0.18 5.45 28.83
CA THR A 647 0.44 6.59 29.52
C THR A 647 1.74 7.07 28.88
N GLU A 648 2.38 6.26 28.04
CA GLU A 648 3.62 6.58 27.32
C GLU A 648 3.44 6.44 25.80
N SER A 649 3.89 7.45 25.04
CA SER A 649 3.99 7.39 23.58
C SER A 649 5.36 6.83 23.18
N ILE A 650 5.38 5.63 22.60
CA ILE A 650 6.59 4.91 22.22
C ILE A 650 7.05 5.34 20.82
N HIS A 651 6.12 5.38 19.87
CA HIS A 651 6.39 5.84 18.50
C HIS A 651 5.24 6.66 17.93
N HIS A 652 5.59 7.60 17.05
CA HIS A 652 4.67 8.33 16.19
C HIS A 652 5.22 8.36 14.78
N PHE A 653 4.53 7.69 13.85
CA PHE A 653 4.90 7.60 12.45
C PHE A 653 4.00 8.49 11.59
N THR A 654 4.62 9.37 10.84
CA THR A 654 4.01 10.23 9.82
C THR A 654 4.65 9.95 8.46
N SER A 655 4.04 10.44 7.38
CA SER A 655 4.62 10.36 6.04
C SER A 655 5.90 11.19 5.86
N GLU A 656 6.15 12.12 6.79
CA GLU A 656 7.35 12.97 6.85
C GLU A 656 8.53 12.26 7.52
N ASN A 657 8.29 11.54 8.61
CA ASN A 657 9.34 10.88 9.39
C ASN A 657 9.50 9.38 9.09
N SER A 658 8.65 8.82 8.24
CA SER A 658 8.66 7.39 7.90
C SER A 658 8.18 7.11 6.48
N PRO A 659 8.35 5.88 5.96
CA PRO A 659 7.83 5.46 4.66
C PRO A 659 6.29 5.42 4.56
N LEU A 660 5.54 5.71 5.62
CA LEU A 660 4.08 5.69 5.64
C LEU A 660 3.49 6.43 4.40
N PRO A 661 2.54 5.84 3.66
CA PRO A 661 2.02 6.44 2.43
C PRO A 661 1.24 7.75 2.64
N SER A 662 0.54 7.88 3.78
CA SER A 662 -0.25 9.06 4.15
C SER A 662 -0.43 9.14 5.65
N ASN A 663 -0.59 10.36 6.19
CA ASN A 663 -0.91 10.58 7.60
C ASN A 663 -2.33 10.16 7.96
N LYS A 664 -3.25 10.07 6.98
CA LYS A 664 -4.60 9.59 7.25
C LYS A 664 -4.61 8.06 7.28
N VAL A 665 -4.43 7.50 8.46
CA VAL A 665 -4.39 6.04 8.68
C VAL A 665 -5.79 5.54 8.99
N LEU A 666 -6.31 4.66 8.15
CA LEU A 666 -7.68 4.16 8.20
C LEU A 666 -7.82 2.90 9.06
N SER A 667 -6.83 2.02 9.02
CA SER A 667 -6.85 0.74 9.73
C SER A 667 -5.46 0.26 10.07
N VAL A 668 -5.32 -0.42 11.20
CA VAL A 668 -4.10 -1.12 11.60
C VAL A 668 -4.43 -2.55 12.04
N ALA A 669 -3.56 -3.50 11.73
CA ALA A 669 -3.63 -4.88 12.19
C ALA A 669 -2.23 -5.40 12.52
N VAL A 670 -2.13 -6.38 13.43
CA VAL A 670 -0.86 -6.99 13.84
C VAL A 670 -0.91 -8.48 13.51
N GLU A 671 0.00 -8.94 12.66
CA GLU A 671 0.23 -10.38 12.49
C GLU A 671 1.09 -10.86 13.66
N HIS A 672 0.45 -11.36 14.70
CA HIS A 672 1.09 -11.63 15.99
C HIS A 672 2.26 -12.61 15.94
N ARG A 673 2.20 -13.63 15.07
CA ARG A 673 3.28 -14.63 14.97
C ARG A 673 4.57 -14.01 14.49
N THR A 674 4.43 -13.12 13.52
CA THR A 674 5.59 -12.41 13.01
C THR A 674 5.87 -11.23 13.93
N GLY A 675 4.92 -10.36 14.25
CA GLY A 675 5.15 -9.01 14.79
C GLY A 675 5.16 -7.92 13.71
N GLU A 676 4.76 -8.25 12.47
CA GLU A 676 4.50 -7.25 11.44
C GLU A 676 3.19 -6.52 11.72
N VAL A 677 3.25 -5.19 11.65
CA VAL A 677 2.12 -4.30 11.83
C VAL A 677 1.73 -3.77 10.46
N PHE A 678 0.57 -4.15 9.97
CA PHE A 678 0.03 -3.71 8.68
C PHE A 678 -0.83 -2.47 8.87
N VAL A 679 -0.67 -1.53 7.95
CA VAL A 679 -1.20 -0.18 8.05
C VAL A 679 -1.85 0.19 6.73
N ALA A 680 -3.17 0.36 6.75
CA ALA A 680 -3.94 0.86 5.61
C ALA A 680 -4.15 2.38 5.76
N THR A 681 -3.77 3.14 4.74
CA THR A 681 -3.98 4.59 4.66
C THR A 681 -4.87 4.94 3.46
N ASP A 682 -5.29 6.19 3.35
CA ASP A 682 -6.03 6.69 2.18
C ASP A 682 -5.16 6.79 0.90
N ALA A 683 -3.87 6.47 0.97
CA ALA A 683 -2.93 6.49 -0.15
C ALA A 683 -2.24 5.13 -0.40
N GLY A 684 -2.65 4.06 0.28
CA GLY A 684 -2.11 2.71 0.09
C GLY A 684 -1.74 2.01 1.40
N MET A 685 -1.06 0.87 1.28
CA MET A 685 -0.72 0.03 2.43
C MET A 685 0.79 -0.05 2.67
N ALA A 686 1.16 -0.14 3.95
CA ALA A 686 2.53 -0.39 4.39
C ALA A 686 2.54 -1.39 5.54
N SER A 687 3.68 -2.02 5.81
CA SER A 687 3.91 -2.73 7.06
C SER A 687 5.19 -2.27 7.74
N TYR A 688 5.17 -2.32 9.08
CA TYR A 688 6.30 -2.04 9.94
C TYR A 688 6.61 -3.27 10.78
N ARG A 689 7.89 -3.64 10.85
CA ARG A 689 8.33 -4.74 11.70
C ARG A 689 8.49 -4.29 13.14
N ALA A 690 7.50 -4.54 13.98
CA ALA A 690 7.61 -4.30 15.41
C ALA A 690 8.43 -5.39 16.11
N GLY A 691 8.95 -5.07 17.29
CA GLY A 691 9.65 -6.03 18.14
C GLY A 691 8.73 -6.94 18.97
N ALA A 692 7.42 -6.70 18.97
CA ALA A 692 6.46 -7.47 19.76
C ALA A 692 5.82 -8.59 18.94
N THR A 693 5.88 -9.82 19.47
CA THR A 693 5.33 -11.04 18.84
C THR A 693 4.50 -11.82 19.86
N ILE A 694 3.75 -12.83 19.42
CA ILE A 694 3.12 -13.82 20.32
C ILE A 694 3.70 -15.19 19.98
N THR A 695 4.24 -15.87 20.98
CA THR A 695 4.58 -17.30 20.90
C THR A 695 3.32 -18.11 21.22
N GLU A 696 2.83 -18.89 20.25
CA GLU A 696 1.74 -19.85 20.44
C GLU A 696 2.30 -21.18 20.94
N GLY A 697 1.61 -21.82 21.90
CA GLY A 697 2.01 -23.14 22.43
C GLY A 697 3.21 -23.11 23.39
N SER A 698 3.85 -24.27 23.58
CA SER A 698 5.09 -24.37 24.37
C SER A 698 6.29 -23.98 23.50
N PRO A 699 7.20 -23.10 23.96
CA PRO A 699 8.29 -22.60 23.14
C PRO A 699 9.34 -23.68 22.83
N ASP A 700 9.48 -24.04 21.54
CA ASP A 700 10.52 -24.93 21.01
C ASP A 700 11.88 -24.21 20.89
N CYS A 701 12.36 -23.64 21.99
CA CYS A 701 13.60 -22.88 22.11
C CYS A 701 13.77 -21.64 21.18
N ALA A 702 14.25 -20.52 21.73
CA ALA A 702 14.25 -19.26 21.00
C ALA A 702 15.24 -19.22 19.83
N THR A 703 14.77 -18.80 18.67
CA THR A 703 15.58 -18.56 17.47
C THR A 703 16.26 -17.19 17.57
N VAL A 704 17.56 -17.14 17.27
CA VAL A 704 18.37 -15.92 17.29
C VAL A 704 18.70 -15.51 15.86
N PHE A 705 18.46 -14.25 15.50
CA PHE A 705 18.82 -13.70 14.20
C PHE A 705 19.34 -12.25 14.29
N PRO A 706 20.44 -11.89 13.59
CA PRO A 706 21.34 -12.80 12.89
C PRO A 706 22.11 -13.68 13.88
N ASN A 707 22.47 -14.89 13.47
CA ASN A 707 23.33 -15.78 14.24
C ASN A 707 24.15 -16.66 13.27
N PRO A 708 25.48 -16.52 13.20
CA PRO A 708 26.33 -15.64 14.01
C PRO A 708 26.15 -14.15 13.71
N VAL A 709 26.51 -13.29 14.67
CA VAL A 709 26.53 -11.83 14.55
C VAL A 709 27.94 -11.39 14.18
N GLU A 710 28.10 -10.71 13.03
CA GLU A 710 29.38 -10.15 12.62
C GLU A 710 29.77 -8.91 13.44
N ARG A 711 31.08 -8.65 13.59
CA ARG A 711 31.60 -7.50 14.34
C ARG A 711 31.26 -6.14 13.72
N ASN A 712 30.94 -6.07 12.44
CA ASN A 712 30.49 -4.84 11.78
C ASN A 712 28.96 -4.66 11.84
N PHE A 713 28.20 -5.65 12.30
CA PHE A 713 26.73 -5.58 12.36
C PHE A 713 26.29 -4.45 13.31
N SER A 714 25.52 -3.49 12.81
CA SER A 714 25.03 -2.34 13.59
C SER A 714 23.54 -2.38 13.85
N GLY A 715 22.86 -3.47 13.48
CA GLY A 715 21.43 -3.66 13.68
C GLY A 715 21.09 -4.26 15.05
N LEU A 716 19.81 -4.58 15.23
CA LEU A 716 19.31 -5.28 16.42
C LEU A 716 19.38 -6.80 16.21
N ILE A 717 19.86 -7.52 17.23
CA ILE A 717 19.78 -8.97 17.35
C ILE A 717 18.40 -9.32 17.89
N GLY A 718 17.60 -10.02 17.09
CA GLY A 718 16.29 -10.53 17.48
C GLY A 718 16.39 -11.91 18.09
N ILE A 719 15.70 -12.14 19.20
CA ILE A 719 15.58 -13.42 19.87
C ILE A 719 14.08 -13.71 20.00
N SER A 720 13.56 -14.67 19.25
CA SER A 720 12.11 -14.92 19.08
C SER A 720 11.72 -16.34 19.45
N GLY A 721 10.47 -16.56 19.84
CA GLY A 721 10.00 -17.85 20.36
C GLY A 721 10.23 -18.01 21.86
N LEU A 722 10.34 -16.91 22.58
CA LEU A 722 10.42 -16.86 24.03
C LEU A 722 9.02 -17.00 24.64
N PRO A 723 8.87 -17.48 25.89
CA PRO A 723 7.60 -17.35 26.59
C PRO A 723 7.12 -15.89 26.58
N ASN A 724 5.82 -15.66 26.41
CA ASN A 724 5.29 -14.30 26.28
C ASN A 724 5.57 -13.48 27.54
N ASN A 725 6.18 -12.30 27.36
CA ASN A 725 6.59 -11.38 28.42
C ASN A 725 7.61 -11.96 29.43
N ALA A 726 8.40 -12.96 29.01
CA ALA A 726 9.43 -13.60 29.82
C ALA A 726 10.52 -12.63 30.32
N SER A 727 11.08 -12.92 31.49
CA SER A 727 12.33 -12.30 31.94
C SER A 727 13.50 -12.91 31.19
N VAL A 728 14.33 -12.08 30.55
CA VAL A 728 15.47 -12.52 29.75
C VAL A 728 16.78 -12.00 30.31
N ARG A 729 17.76 -12.91 30.44
CA ARG A 729 19.14 -12.62 30.85
C ARG A 729 20.10 -13.11 29.78
N ILE A 730 20.98 -12.25 29.31
CA ILE A 730 22.08 -12.60 28.41
C ILE A 730 23.35 -12.64 29.24
N THR A 731 24.06 -13.76 29.20
CA THR A 731 25.31 -14.01 29.94
C THR A 731 26.41 -14.45 28.98
N ASP A 732 27.67 -14.28 29.38
CA ASP A 732 28.76 -15.02 28.72
C ASP A 732 28.78 -16.49 29.17
N VAL A 733 29.65 -17.32 28.57
CA VAL A 733 29.78 -18.74 28.95
C VAL A 733 30.26 -18.97 30.38
N ALA A 734 30.84 -17.95 31.04
CA ALA A 734 31.23 -18.01 32.44
C ALA A 734 30.08 -17.64 33.39
N GLY A 735 28.92 -17.23 32.85
CA GLY A 735 27.72 -16.87 33.60
C GLY A 735 27.66 -15.41 34.05
N PHE A 736 28.60 -14.55 33.62
CA PHE A 736 28.52 -13.13 33.94
C PHE A 736 27.39 -12.46 33.16
N LEU A 737 26.57 -11.68 33.86
CA LEU A 737 25.46 -10.95 33.26
C LEU A 737 25.97 -9.83 32.34
N VAL A 738 25.57 -9.91 31.07
CA VAL A 738 25.89 -8.94 30.03
C VAL A 738 24.73 -7.98 29.82
N TYR A 739 23.51 -8.51 29.77
CA TYR A 739 22.30 -7.73 29.53
C TYR A 739 21.09 -8.40 30.19
N LYS A 740 20.11 -7.61 30.65
CA LYS A 740 18.86 -8.10 31.24
C LYS A 740 17.71 -7.25 30.72
N THR A 741 16.65 -7.91 30.29
CA THR A 741 15.44 -7.26 29.78
C THR A 741 14.21 -8.13 29.98
N GLN A 742 13.06 -7.64 29.57
CA GLN A 742 11.83 -8.40 29.43
C GLN A 742 11.49 -8.57 27.94
N ALA A 743 10.94 -9.71 27.56
CA ALA A 743 10.43 -9.93 26.21
C ALA A 743 9.20 -9.04 25.95
N THR A 744 9.10 -8.49 24.76
CA THR A 744 7.90 -7.81 24.26
C THR A 744 7.02 -8.87 23.61
N GLY A 745 6.09 -9.44 24.37
CA GLY A 745 5.44 -10.69 23.98
C GLY A 745 6.49 -11.81 23.84
N GLY A 746 6.57 -12.47 22.69
CA GLY A 746 7.46 -13.61 22.43
C GLY A 746 8.89 -13.29 21.97
N THR A 747 9.28 -12.00 21.91
CA THR A 747 10.56 -11.58 21.32
C THR A 747 11.33 -10.58 22.19
N VAL A 748 12.67 -10.69 22.18
CA VAL A 748 13.60 -9.66 22.68
C VAL A 748 14.42 -9.11 21.52
N THR A 749 14.70 -7.81 21.56
CA THR A 749 15.73 -7.18 20.72
C THR A 749 16.91 -6.74 21.57
N TRP A 750 18.11 -6.90 21.04
CA TRP A 750 19.35 -6.54 21.70
C TRP A 750 20.34 -5.91 20.72
N ASP A 751 20.94 -4.78 21.07
CA ASP A 751 21.87 -4.02 20.24
C ASP A 751 23.32 -4.55 20.28
N GLY A 752 23.53 -5.71 20.91
CA GLY A 752 24.87 -6.30 21.09
C GLY A 752 25.76 -5.49 22.04
N ARG A 753 25.17 -4.65 22.91
CA ARG A 753 25.90 -3.91 23.94
C ARG A 753 25.54 -4.40 25.34
N SER A 754 26.52 -4.40 26.23
CA SER A 754 26.27 -4.67 27.64
C SER A 754 25.56 -3.49 28.31
N TYR A 755 25.07 -3.67 29.54
CA TYR A 755 24.36 -2.63 30.32
C TYR A 755 25.13 -1.30 30.50
N ASN A 756 26.44 -1.28 30.27
CA ASN A 756 27.27 -0.08 30.32
C ASN A 756 27.47 0.59 28.94
N GLY A 757 26.72 0.16 27.92
CA GLY A 757 26.77 0.69 26.56
C GLY A 757 27.99 0.23 25.73
N LYS A 758 28.90 -0.59 26.28
CA LYS A 758 30.03 -1.14 25.52
C LYS A 758 29.59 -2.35 24.71
N ARG A 759 30.03 -2.38 23.44
CA ARG A 759 29.83 -3.52 22.55
C ARG A 759 30.50 -4.78 23.11
N VAL A 760 29.80 -5.91 22.99
CA VAL A 760 30.29 -7.18 23.50
C VAL A 760 31.47 -7.70 22.67
N LYS A 761 32.33 -8.51 23.29
CA LYS A 761 33.50 -9.11 22.62
C LYS A 761 33.08 -10.30 21.75
N ALA A 762 33.93 -10.71 20.81
CA ALA A 762 33.75 -11.97 20.11
C ALA A 762 33.69 -13.13 21.13
N GLY A 763 32.79 -14.08 20.91
CA GLY A 763 32.50 -15.14 21.86
C GLY A 763 31.06 -15.66 21.77
N VAL A 764 30.76 -16.66 22.59
CA VAL A 764 29.41 -17.23 22.71
C VAL A 764 28.72 -16.63 23.93
N TYR A 765 27.46 -16.22 23.76
CA TYR A 765 26.59 -15.71 24.80
C TYR A 765 25.39 -16.62 24.97
N LEU A 766 24.96 -16.82 26.21
CA LEU A 766 23.78 -17.61 26.57
C LEU A 766 22.61 -16.67 26.87
N VAL A 767 21.50 -16.89 26.18
CA VAL A 767 20.22 -16.22 26.44
C VAL A 767 19.38 -17.15 27.28
N MET A 768 19.09 -16.77 28.50
CA MET A 768 18.22 -17.52 29.40
C MET A 768 16.90 -16.75 29.55
N SER A 769 15.78 -17.41 29.34
CA SER A 769 14.44 -16.81 29.51
C SER A 769 13.55 -17.67 30.38
N SER A 770 12.74 -17.03 31.22
CA SER A 770 11.68 -17.69 31.99
C SER A 770 10.40 -16.87 32.01
N ASP A 771 9.24 -17.51 31.94
CA ASP A 771 7.95 -16.90 32.26
C ASP A 771 7.87 -16.47 33.73
N ARG A 772 6.76 -15.81 34.11
CA ARG A 772 6.56 -15.23 35.45
C ARG A 772 6.56 -16.29 36.56
N ASP A 773 6.08 -17.49 36.25
CA ASP A 773 5.93 -18.59 37.20
C ASP A 773 7.12 -19.56 37.16
N GLY A 774 8.09 -19.34 36.26
CA GLY A 774 9.30 -20.15 36.11
C GLY A 774 9.07 -21.53 35.47
N THR A 775 7.88 -21.77 34.91
CA THR A 775 7.46 -23.07 34.36
C THR A 775 7.96 -23.30 32.94
N GLN A 776 8.08 -22.23 32.16
CA GLN A 776 8.63 -22.26 30.81
C GLN A 776 9.99 -21.58 30.79
N ALA A 777 11.05 -22.37 30.71
CA ALA A 777 12.42 -21.88 30.62
C ALA A 777 13.08 -22.30 29.30
N CYS A 778 13.82 -21.38 28.67
CA CYS A 778 14.57 -21.65 27.45
C CYS A 778 15.99 -21.10 27.56
N ILE A 779 16.95 -21.81 26.96
CA ILE A 779 18.34 -21.35 26.78
C ILE A 779 18.70 -21.36 25.31
N SER A 780 19.04 -20.20 24.76
CA SER A 780 19.55 -20.04 23.39
C SER A 780 20.99 -19.54 23.38
N LYS A 781 21.69 -19.69 22.25
CA LYS A 781 23.09 -19.28 22.09
C LYS A 781 23.24 -18.24 20.98
N ILE A 782 24.00 -17.20 21.25
CA ILE A 782 24.41 -16.18 20.28
C ILE A 782 25.91 -16.31 20.07
N ALA A 783 26.35 -16.50 18.82
CA ALA A 783 27.76 -16.42 18.48
C ALA A 783 28.09 -15.03 17.91
N VAL A 784 29.06 -14.34 18.50
CA VAL A 784 29.60 -13.07 17.97
C VAL A 784 31.00 -13.34 17.42
N LEU A 785 31.21 -13.05 16.14
CA LEU A 785 32.47 -13.28 15.44
C LEU A 785 33.38 -12.03 15.48
N GLU A 786 34.67 -12.24 15.24
CA GLU A 786 35.67 -11.15 15.10
C GLU A 786 35.52 -10.33 13.82
#